data_AF-A0A182YF04-F1
#
_entry.id   AF-A0A182YF04-F1
#
_cell.length_a   1.000
_cell.length_b   1.000
_cell.length_c   1.000
_cell.angle_alpha   90.00
_cell.angle_beta   90.00
_cell.angle_gamma   90.00
#
_symmetry.space_group_name_H-M   'P 1'
#
loop_
_entity.id
_entity.type
_entity.pdbx_description
1 polymer ?
#
loop_
_entity_poly.entity_id
_entity_poly.type
_entity_poly.pdbx_seq_one_letter_code
_entity_poly.pdbx_strand_id
1 'polypeptide(L)'
;LKMITARALHYVLKIGNRARNILFFRDVLGMKVLRHEEFTQGCDAACNGPYDNRWSKTMIGYGPESSNFVIELTYNYGVQEYALGNDLAGLTVASPGALERARAHDFPVEQSAAGQPSVLRSPDGYPVFVVPGTESQVQRVALNVTDLAKARGYWADTLGMVPIGTVPNPEHRLDLSYDQGKFVLELRQSTVALDRAKAYGRIAFAVPYDVQPRIDELIQKAGGTILTPLITLDTPGKASVRVIILADPDGHEICFVDEEGFSALSAVDPESNAALDKYIGKDPFQNRKMPVRHVVLLGAAVLVICLFFIYDKCMLETINSYKVLEDHNRARAERIEQEVGRTGRTRYILLYTSFFEEKRWGLQAETLGPEFFAMKHCPVTECVMTSYHQLLPSVTEYDAVVFHVATSWDGPLPTVRSPHQVYVAALMESPAHTKHMLSLDGQYFNWTMTYRLDSDVLFNYLDVVDLESGEVISPAVYPSWRNGFHEFSNATLVETVSSTKHKMAAQFVSHCGALSGRDRLVKKMQSSGFEVDVYGTCGPLTCPRGKPECEEMLDTVYWFYLSFENSLCVDYVTEKLYNALKHNIVPVVYGGADYNRFMPPGSYIDVQDYGTVNELVDYLRYLVDNPTEYVRYFWWKQYYTLEHTNSYCDLCMKLHSADAREKVQYYRNIKNWWYDDACTAKPKIQF
;
A
#
# COMPACT_ATOMS: atom_id res chain seq x y z
N LEU A 1 -22.77 -50.03 -20.54
CA LEU A 1 -22.17 -48.66 -20.55
C LEU A 1 -21.27 -48.54 -19.34
N LYS A 2 -19.97 -48.26 -19.51
CA LYS A 2 -18.98 -48.18 -18.40
C LYS A 2 -19.42 -47.05 -17.45
N MET A 3 -19.58 -47.27 -16.14
CA MET A 3 -19.96 -46.17 -15.24
C MET A 3 -18.92 -45.05 -15.31
N ILE A 4 -19.35 -43.79 -15.15
CA ILE A 4 -18.41 -42.67 -15.02
C ILE A 4 -17.66 -42.89 -13.71
N THR A 5 -16.35 -43.03 -13.79
CA THR A 5 -15.46 -43.05 -12.62
C THR A 5 -14.79 -41.70 -12.54
N ALA A 6 -14.97 -41.00 -11.43
CA ALA A 6 -14.40 -39.68 -11.23
C ALA A 6 -13.69 -39.60 -9.87
N ARG A 7 -12.76 -38.66 -9.73
CA ARG A 7 -12.07 -38.40 -8.47
C ARG A 7 -12.56 -37.08 -7.90
N ALA A 8 -13.07 -37.09 -6.66
CA ALA A 8 -13.47 -35.86 -6.00
C ALA A 8 -12.24 -34.98 -5.73
N LEU A 9 -12.30 -33.71 -6.13
CA LEU A 9 -11.15 -32.81 -6.07
C LEU A 9 -11.28 -31.79 -4.94
N HIS A 10 -12.31 -30.95 -5.05
CA HIS A 10 -12.49 -29.85 -4.12
C HIS A 10 -13.92 -29.33 -4.12
N TYR A 11 -14.22 -28.57 -3.08
CA TYR A 11 -15.39 -27.71 -3.04
C TYR A 11 -14.96 -26.24 -3.08
N VAL A 12 -15.59 -25.46 -3.95
CA VAL A 12 -15.33 -24.04 -4.11
C VAL A 12 -16.17 -23.26 -3.11
N LEU A 13 -15.51 -22.44 -2.28
CA LEU A 13 -16.13 -21.48 -1.39
C LEU A 13 -15.78 -20.06 -1.82
N LYS A 14 -16.80 -19.22 -1.96
CA LYS A 14 -16.61 -17.78 -2.19
C LYS A 14 -16.42 -17.11 -0.83
N ILE A 15 -15.27 -16.47 -0.64
CA ILE A 15 -14.94 -15.85 0.63
C ILE A 15 -14.87 -14.34 0.49
N GLY A 16 -15.46 -13.62 1.44
CA GLY A 16 -15.47 -12.16 1.47
C GLY A 16 -14.29 -11.58 2.24
N ASN A 17 -13.84 -12.28 3.30
CA ASN A 17 -12.70 -11.88 4.12
C ASN A 17 -11.55 -12.89 4.00
N ARG A 18 -10.67 -12.69 3.01
CA ARG A 18 -9.53 -13.56 2.73
C ARG A 18 -8.63 -13.76 3.95
N ALA A 19 -8.25 -12.71 4.67
CA ALA A 19 -7.35 -12.80 5.81
C ALA A 19 -7.91 -13.68 6.93
N ARG A 20 -9.18 -13.44 7.33
CA ARG A 20 -9.82 -14.24 8.37
C ARG A 20 -10.06 -15.68 7.93
N ASN A 21 -10.39 -15.92 6.66
CA ASN A 21 -10.58 -17.27 6.17
C ASN A 21 -9.27 -18.04 6.12
N ILE A 22 -8.16 -17.42 5.71
CA ILE A 22 -6.86 -18.09 5.75
C ILE A 22 -6.47 -18.43 7.19
N LEU A 23 -6.67 -17.53 8.15
CA LEU A 23 -6.45 -17.84 9.56
C LEU A 23 -7.35 -19.02 10.01
N PHE A 24 -8.62 -19.04 9.61
CA PHE A 24 -9.53 -20.13 9.95
C PHE A 24 -9.11 -21.48 9.33
N PHE A 25 -8.90 -21.56 8.02
CA PHE A 25 -8.58 -22.82 7.36
C PHE A 25 -7.15 -23.30 7.69
N ARG A 26 -6.16 -22.39 7.72
CA ARG A 26 -4.76 -22.72 7.98
C ARG A 26 -4.49 -22.93 9.46
N ASP A 27 -4.78 -21.94 10.28
CA ASP A 27 -4.30 -21.89 11.67
C ASP A 27 -5.28 -22.58 12.63
N VAL A 28 -6.59 -22.44 12.41
CA VAL A 28 -7.62 -23.14 13.22
C VAL A 28 -7.81 -24.59 12.75
N LEU A 29 -8.19 -24.81 11.49
CA LEU A 29 -8.43 -26.15 10.98
C LEU A 29 -7.15 -26.95 10.70
N GLY A 30 -5.97 -26.31 10.71
CA GLY A 30 -4.68 -26.98 10.53
C GLY A 30 -4.40 -27.41 9.08
N MET A 31 -5.07 -26.81 8.10
CA MET A 31 -4.83 -27.11 6.69
C MET A 31 -3.57 -26.39 6.17
N LYS A 32 -3.09 -26.83 5.01
CA LYS A 32 -1.93 -26.26 4.31
C LYS A 32 -2.38 -25.62 3.01
N VAL A 33 -1.88 -24.42 2.72
CA VAL A 33 -1.98 -23.82 1.39
C VAL A 33 -1.16 -24.67 0.43
N LEU A 34 -1.81 -25.16 -0.62
CA LEU A 34 -1.22 -26.08 -1.60
C LEU A 34 -0.76 -25.32 -2.85
N ARG A 35 -1.59 -24.39 -3.32
CA ARG A 35 -1.25 -23.44 -4.39
C ARG A 35 -2.14 -22.21 -4.30
N HIS A 36 -1.61 -21.08 -4.78
CA HIS A 36 -2.29 -19.80 -4.81
C HIS A 36 -2.04 -19.11 -6.14
N GLU A 37 -3.11 -18.63 -6.77
CA GLU A 37 -3.10 -18.02 -8.09
C GLU A 37 -3.86 -16.68 -8.06
N GLU A 38 -3.33 -15.69 -8.76
CA GLU A 38 -3.90 -14.35 -8.87
C GLU A 38 -4.27 -14.10 -10.33
N PHE A 39 -5.50 -13.65 -10.57
CA PHE A 39 -6.08 -13.45 -11.89
C PHE A 39 -6.49 -11.99 -12.04
N THR A 40 -6.08 -11.35 -13.14
CA THR A 40 -6.37 -9.93 -13.42
C THR A 40 -7.71 -9.70 -14.10
N GLN A 41 -8.36 -10.76 -14.60
CA GLN A 41 -9.63 -10.73 -15.32
C GLN A 41 -10.53 -11.87 -14.79
N GLY A 42 -11.84 -11.77 -15.03
CA GLY A 42 -12.80 -12.84 -14.74
C GLY A 42 -12.48 -14.13 -15.50
N CYS A 43 -13.00 -15.26 -15.03
CA CYS A 43 -12.84 -16.55 -15.71
C CYS A 43 -13.98 -16.79 -16.71
N ASP A 44 -13.65 -17.20 -17.95
CA ASP A 44 -14.62 -17.49 -19.01
C ASP A 44 -15.66 -18.57 -18.64
N ALA A 45 -15.28 -19.49 -17.74
CA ALA A 45 -16.16 -20.52 -17.19
C ALA A 45 -16.84 -20.09 -15.87
N ALA A 46 -16.92 -18.78 -15.62
CA ALA A 46 -17.44 -18.18 -14.39
C ALA A 46 -16.88 -18.85 -13.12
N CYS A 47 -15.60 -19.23 -13.13
CA CYS A 47 -14.94 -19.92 -12.02
C CYS A 47 -15.08 -19.14 -10.70
N ASN A 48 -15.08 -17.82 -10.81
CA ASN A 48 -15.16 -16.90 -9.69
C ASN A 48 -16.59 -16.37 -9.45
N GLY A 49 -17.59 -16.89 -10.16
CA GLY A 49 -18.95 -16.37 -10.21
C GLY A 49 -19.17 -15.35 -11.33
N PRO A 50 -20.28 -14.58 -11.30
CA PRO A 50 -20.63 -13.62 -12.35
C PRO A 50 -19.85 -12.30 -12.24
N TYR A 51 -18.58 -12.35 -11.83
CA TYR A 51 -17.79 -11.16 -11.51
C TYR A 51 -16.60 -10.99 -12.46
N ASP A 52 -16.47 -9.79 -13.04
CA ASP A 52 -15.43 -9.45 -14.02
C ASP A 52 -14.21 -8.75 -13.40
N ASN A 53 -14.13 -8.72 -12.07
CA ASN A 53 -13.03 -8.09 -11.34
C ASN A 53 -11.83 -9.02 -11.17
N ARG A 54 -10.70 -8.43 -10.74
CA ARG A 54 -9.54 -9.19 -10.26
C ARG A 54 -9.98 -10.18 -9.17
N TRP A 55 -9.45 -11.38 -9.19
CA TRP A 55 -9.76 -12.41 -8.19
C TRP A 55 -8.54 -13.29 -7.91
N SER A 56 -8.63 -14.08 -6.85
CA SER A 56 -7.59 -15.05 -6.50
C SER A 56 -8.21 -16.39 -6.16
N LYS A 57 -7.47 -17.44 -6.45
CA LYS A 57 -7.78 -18.83 -6.12
C LYS A 57 -6.74 -19.35 -5.13
N THR A 58 -7.19 -19.91 -4.02
CA THR A 58 -6.30 -20.57 -3.06
C THR A 58 -6.80 -21.97 -2.79
N MET A 59 -5.97 -22.96 -3.11
CA MET A 59 -6.24 -24.36 -2.76
C MET A 59 -5.67 -24.67 -1.39
N ILE A 60 -6.50 -25.17 -0.49
CA ILE A 60 -6.13 -25.44 0.90
C ILE A 60 -6.70 -26.76 1.38
N GLY A 61 -5.87 -27.60 2.00
CA GLY A 61 -6.27 -28.93 2.46
C GLY A 61 -5.21 -29.62 3.31
N TYR A 62 -5.40 -30.89 3.62
CA TYR A 62 -4.47 -31.64 4.49
C TYR A 62 -3.34 -32.34 3.75
N GLY A 63 -3.39 -32.36 2.41
CA GLY A 63 -2.35 -32.93 1.55
C GLY A 63 -2.54 -32.56 0.08
N PRO A 64 -1.66 -33.03 -0.82
CA PRO A 64 -1.69 -32.69 -2.25
C PRO A 64 -3.04 -33.01 -2.91
N GLU A 65 -3.47 -32.14 -3.84
CA GLU A 65 -4.71 -32.28 -4.62
C GLU A 65 -4.79 -33.55 -5.47
N SER A 66 -3.65 -34.17 -5.78
CA SER A 66 -3.59 -35.45 -6.51
C SER A 66 -4.15 -36.63 -5.72
N SER A 67 -4.22 -36.55 -4.39
CA SER A 67 -4.65 -37.65 -3.53
C SER A 67 -5.63 -37.27 -2.42
N ASN A 68 -5.95 -35.98 -2.28
CA ASN A 68 -6.82 -35.46 -1.23
C ASN A 68 -7.95 -34.62 -1.80
N PHE A 69 -9.10 -34.67 -1.14
CA PHE A 69 -10.13 -33.67 -1.32
C PHE A 69 -9.74 -32.40 -0.56
N VAL A 70 -9.84 -31.24 -1.22
CA VAL A 70 -9.39 -29.95 -0.67
C VAL A 70 -10.49 -28.90 -0.78
N ILE A 71 -10.23 -27.69 -0.28
CA ILE A 71 -11.12 -26.55 -0.43
C ILE A 71 -10.48 -25.55 -1.39
N GLU A 72 -11.23 -25.13 -2.40
CA GLU A 72 -10.86 -24.00 -3.25
C GLU A 72 -11.49 -22.73 -2.65
N LEU A 73 -10.66 -21.78 -2.23
CA LEU A 73 -11.10 -20.48 -1.75
C LEU A 73 -11.02 -19.47 -2.89
N THR A 74 -12.19 -19.00 -3.33
CA THR A 74 -12.32 -17.96 -4.35
C THR A 74 -12.53 -16.62 -3.67
N TYR A 75 -11.60 -15.69 -3.90
CA TYR A 75 -11.69 -14.34 -3.40
C TYR A 75 -11.76 -13.35 -4.57
N ASN A 76 -12.88 -12.62 -4.68
CA ASN A 76 -13.07 -11.58 -5.68
C ASN A 76 -12.72 -10.21 -5.07
N TYR A 77 -11.75 -9.50 -5.63
CA TYR A 77 -11.27 -8.22 -5.08
C TYR A 77 -12.39 -7.17 -5.06
N GLY A 78 -12.80 -6.73 -3.88
CA GLY A 78 -13.88 -5.76 -3.69
C GLY A 78 -15.24 -6.39 -3.37
N VAL A 79 -15.38 -7.72 -3.42
CA VAL A 79 -16.58 -8.42 -2.93
C VAL A 79 -16.30 -8.93 -1.51
N GLN A 80 -16.84 -8.23 -0.51
CA GLN A 80 -16.50 -8.44 0.91
C GLN A 80 -17.43 -9.40 1.65
N GLU A 81 -18.56 -9.77 1.05
CA GLU A 81 -19.53 -10.72 1.62
C GLU A 81 -20.33 -11.39 0.51
N TYR A 82 -20.82 -12.59 0.79
CA TYR A 82 -21.76 -13.30 -0.07
C TYR A 82 -22.96 -13.71 0.77
N ALA A 83 -24.17 -13.43 0.27
CA ALA A 83 -25.39 -13.91 0.91
C ALA A 83 -25.37 -15.44 0.94
N LEU A 84 -25.33 -16.00 2.15
CA LEU A 84 -25.34 -17.44 2.38
C LEU A 84 -26.74 -17.98 2.13
N GLY A 85 -26.82 -18.98 1.27
CA GLY A 85 -28.04 -19.77 1.11
C GLY A 85 -28.18 -20.78 2.24
N ASN A 86 -29.17 -21.67 2.08
CA ASN A 86 -29.25 -22.92 2.83
C ASN A 86 -28.87 -24.13 1.95
N ASP A 87 -28.23 -23.91 0.80
CA ASP A 87 -27.88 -24.93 -0.18
C ASP A 87 -26.71 -25.81 0.28
N LEU A 88 -25.64 -25.20 0.82
CA LEU A 88 -24.56 -25.92 1.49
C LEU A 88 -24.92 -26.16 2.96
N ALA A 89 -25.19 -27.42 3.31
CA ALA A 89 -25.45 -27.83 4.69
C ALA A 89 -24.17 -27.92 5.54
N GLY A 90 -23.00 -28.10 4.92
CA GLY A 90 -21.69 -27.92 5.55
C GLY A 90 -20.61 -28.90 5.14
N LEU A 91 -19.42 -28.72 5.70
CA LEU A 91 -18.24 -29.56 5.50
C LEU A 91 -18.00 -30.43 6.73
N THR A 92 -17.58 -31.69 6.57
CA THR A 92 -17.09 -32.50 7.72
C THR A 92 -15.60 -32.74 7.59
N VAL A 93 -14.87 -32.44 8.65
CA VAL A 93 -13.41 -32.58 8.72
C VAL A 93 -13.00 -33.35 9.97
N ALA A 94 -12.02 -34.23 9.82
CA ALA A 94 -11.24 -34.73 10.95
C ALA A 94 -10.01 -33.81 11.09
N SER A 95 -9.84 -33.18 12.25
CA SER A 95 -8.67 -32.34 12.53
C SER A 95 -8.34 -32.33 14.03
N PRO A 96 -7.37 -33.15 14.46
CA PRO A 96 -6.91 -33.16 15.83
C PRO A 96 -6.49 -31.76 16.32
N GLY A 97 -7.00 -31.36 17.48
CA GLY A 97 -6.71 -30.07 18.10
C GLY A 97 -7.41 -28.85 17.47
N ALA A 98 -8.23 -29.01 16.43
CA ALA A 98 -8.90 -27.86 15.79
C ALA A 98 -9.79 -27.07 16.75
N LEU A 99 -10.51 -27.76 17.65
CA LEU A 99 -11.38 -27.11 18.63
C LEU A 99 -10.59 -26.31 19.68
N GLU A 100 -9.39 -26.76 20.04
CA GLU A 100 -8.51 -26.03 20.94
C GLU A 100 -7.93 -24.79 20.27
N ARG A 101 -7.43 -24.93 19.03
CA ARG A 101 -6.96 -23.80 18.23
C ARG A 101 -8.07 -22.79 17.93
N ALA A 102 -9.30 -23.26 17.68
CA ALA A 102 -10.47 -22.39 17.50
C ALA A 102 -10.67 -21.49 18.73
N ARG A 103 -10.67 -22.07 19.93
CA ARG A 103 -10.77 -21.29 21.17
C ARG A 103 -9.60 -20.33 21.37
N ALA A 104 -8.38 -20.75 21.05
CA ALA A 104 -7.19 -19.91 21.17
C ALA A 104 -7.19 -18.70 20.20
N HIS A 105 -7.94 -18.81 19.09
CA HIS A 105 -8.10 -17.75 18.09
C HIS A 105 -9.48 -17.07 18.14
N ASP A 106 -10.22 -17.19 19.25
CA ASP A 106 -11.53 -16.57 19.47
C ASP A 106 -12.63 -16.97 18.45
N PHE A 107 -12.56 -18.18 17.88
CA PHE A 107 -13.65 -18.75 17.09
C PHE A 107 -14.65 -19.49 17.99
N PRO A 108 -15.96 -19.17 17.89
CA PRO A 108 -16.99 -19.87 18.65
C PRO A 108 -17.00 -21.36 18.32
N VAL A 109 -17.09 -22.20 19.37
CA VAL A 109 -17.29 -23.64 19.24
C VAL A 109 -18.72 -23.95 19.62
N GLU A 110 -19.57 -24.24 18.63
CA GLU A 110 -20.94 -24.68 18.85
C GLU A 110 -20.91 -26.16 19.26
N GLN A 111 -21.16 -26.44 20.54
CA GLN A 111 -21.28 -27.81 21.03
C GLN A 111 -22.65 -28.37 20.63
N SER A 112 -22.64 -29.50 19.95
CA SER A 112 -23.85 -30.26 19.66
C SER A 112 -24.20 -31.19 20.83
N ALA A 113 -25.43 -31.72 20.85
CA ALA A 113 -25.86 -32.72 21.83
C ALA A 113 -24.90 -33.93 21.91
N ALA A 114 -24.90 -34.65 23.04
CA ALA A 114 -24.01 -35.78 23.27
C ALA A 114 -24.02 -36.77 22.08
N GLY A 115 -22.85 -37.00 21.47
CA GLY A 115 -22.69 -37.88 20.30
C GLY A 115 -22.74 -37.21 18.93
N GLN A 116 -22.98 -35.89 18.85
CA GLN A 116 -22.91 -35.12 17.60
C GLN A 116 -21.59 -34.36 17.47
N PRO A 117 -21.08 -34.12 16.24
CA PRO A 117 -19.85 -33.36 16.03
C PRO A 117 -20.01 -31.90 16.49
N SER A 118 -18.91 -31.32 16.98
CA SER A 118 -18.86 -29.87 17.25
C SER A 118 -18.86 -29.10 15.93
N VAL A 119 -19.49 -27.95 15.91
CA VAL A 119 -19.58 -27.11 14.71
C VAL A 119 -18.73 -25.86 14.90
N LEU A 120 -17.86 -25.60 13.92
CA LEU A 120 -17.20 -24.32 13.74
C LEU A 120 -17.85 -23.63 12.54
N ARG A 121 -17.92 -22.29 12.57
CA ARG A 121 -18.31 -21.52 11.39
C ARG A 121 -17.12 -20.78 10.84
N SER A 122 -16.94 -20.85 9.52
CA SER A 122 -15.97 -19.98 8.86
C SER A 122 -16.37 -18.51 9.04
N PRO A 123 -15.45 -17.56 8.77
CA PRO A 123 -15.77 -16.13 8.83
C PRO A 123 -16.95 -15.69 7.94
N ASP A 124 -17.20 -16.39 6.83
CA ASP A 124 -18.34 -16.14 5.93
C ASP A 124 -19.58 -16.99 6.30
N GLY A 125 -19.55 -17.73 7.41
CA GLY A 125 -20.71 -18.44 7.96
C GLY A 125 -20.83 -19.92 7.55
N TYR A 126 -19.94 -20.42 6.70
CA TYR A 126 -19.96 -21.82 6.25
C TYR A 126 -19.78 -22.79 7.44
N PRO A 127 -20.72 -23.72 7.67
CA PRO A 127 -20.63 -24.67 8.78
C PRO A 127 -19.61 -25.77 8.50
N VAL A 128 -18.73 -26.01 9.48
CA VAL A 128 -17.67 -27.04 9.46
C VAL A 128 -17.83 -27.93 10.70
N PHE A 129 -18.25 -29.17 10.47
CA PHE A 129 -18.41 -30.21 11.48
C PHE A 129 -17.05 -30.86 11.75
N VAL A 130 -16.55 -30.72 12.98
CA VAL A 130 -15.28 -31.31 13.41
C VAL A 130 -15.58 -32.65 14.09
N VAL A 131 -15.12 -33.73 13.47
CA VAL A 131 -15.25 -35.10 13.98
C VAL A 131 -13.92 -35.61 14.57
N PRO A 132 -13.97 -36.56 15.52
CA PRO A 132 -12.77 -37.25 15.98
C PRO A 132 -12.10 -38.01 14.84
N GLY A 133 -10.77 -38.05 14.84
CA GLY A 133 -9.97 -38.83 13.90
C GLY A 133 -8.50 -38.81 14.29
N THR A 134 -7.73 -39.81 13.83
CA THR A 134 -6.27 -39.88 14.04
C THR A 134 -5.50 -39.14 12.95
N GLU A 135 -6.08 -39.04 11.75
CA GLU A 135 -5.51 -38.35 10.59
C GLU A 135 -6.37 -37.15 10.20
N SER A 136 -5.73 -36.10 9.67
CA SER A 136 -6.44 -34.90 9.26
C SER A 136 -6.94 -35.04 7.82
N GLN A 137 -8.25 -34.87 7.60
CA GLN A 137 -8.86 -35.06 6.28
C GLN A 137 -10.16 -34.26 6.14
N VAL A 138 -10.46 -33.78 4.93
CA VAL A 138 -11.81 -33.38 4.54
C VAL A 138 -12.57 -34.64 4.11
N GLN A 139 -13.60 -35.01 4.85
CA GLN A 139 -14.32 -36.27 4.66
C GLN A 139 -15.60 -36.09 3.84
N ARG A 140 -16.25 -34.93 3.95
CA ARG A 140 -17.62 -34.77 3.45
C ARG A 140 -17.96 -33.34 3.05
N VAL A 141 -18.78 -33.22 2.01
CA VAL A 141 -19.58 -32.03 1.68
C VAL A 141 -21.04 -32.42 1.77
N ALA A 142 -21.85 -31.66 2.50
CA ALA A 142 -23.29 -31.88 2.61
C ALA A 142 -24.07 -30.77 1.88
N LEU A 143 -24.94 -31.15 0.93
CA LEU A 143 -25.82 -30.25 0.18
C LEU A 143 -27.28 -30.54 0.51
N ASN A 144 -28.09 -29.50 0.62
CA ASN A 144 -29.53 -29.63 0.76
C ASN A 144 -30.18 -29.71 -0.63
N VAL A 145 -31.15 -30.60 -0.79
CA VAL A 145 -31.89 -30.85 -2.03
C VAL A 145 -33.39 -30.78 -1.78
N THR A 146 -34.17 -30.36 -2.77
CA THR A 146 -35.64 -30.27 -2.63
C THR A 146 -36.34 -31.60 -2.83
N ASP A 147 -35.71 -32.55 -3.54
CA ASP A 147 -36.24 -33.88 -3.80
C ASP A 147 -35.10 -34.89 -3.89
N LEU A 148 -34.93 -35.68 -2.82
CA LEU A 148 -33.85 -36.65 -2.68
C LEU A 148 -33.92 -37.76 -3.74
N ALA A 149 -35.12 -38.12 -4.21
CA ALA A 149 -35.27 -39.15 -5.24
C ALA A 149 -34.81 -38.62 -6.62
N LYS A 150 -35.14 -37.37 -6.96
CA LYS A 150 -34.61 -36.72 -8.16
C LYS A 150 -33.11 -36.51 -8.08
N ALA A 151 -32.61 -36.07 -6.93
CA ALA A 151 -31.19 -35.89 -6.71
C ALA A 151 -30.44 -37.23 -6.84
N ARG A 152 -30.99 -38.33 -6.33
CA ARG A 152 -30.46 -39.69 -6.55
C ARG A 152 -30.41 -40.05 -8.04
N GLY A 153 -31.50 -39.83 -8.77
CA GLY A 153 -31.56 -40.11 -10.21
C GLY A 153 -30.51 -39.34 -11.02
N TYR A 154 -30.22 -38.11 -10.60
CA TYR A 154 -29.18 -37.30 -11.21
C TYR A 154 -27.78 -37.76 -10.80
N TRP A 155 -27.46 -37.74 -9.50
CA TRP A 155 -26.10 -37.97 -9.02
C TRP A 155 -25.65 -39.43 -9.09
N ALA A 156 -26.53 -40.38 -8.79
CA ALA A 156 -26.20 -41.80 -8.83
C ALA A 156 -26.47 -42.42 -10.20
N ASP A 157 -27.68 -42.26 -10.73
CA ASP A 157 -28.07 -43.00 -11.94
C ASP A 157 -27.53 -42.35 -13.23
N THR A 158 -27.41 -41.01 -13.27
CA THR A 158 -26.90 -40.29 -14.45
C THR A 158 -25.38 -40.08 -14.36
N LEU A 159 -24.90 -39.51 -13.26
CA LEU A 159 -23.46 -39.22 -13.07
C LEU A 159 -22.66 -40.40 -12.55
N GLY A 160 -23.28 -41.46 -12.04
CA GLY A 160 -22.58 -42.70 -11.67
C GLY A 160 -21.96 -42.73 -10.28
N MET A 161 -22.31 -41.79 -9.38
CA MET A 161 -21.87 -41.88 -7.98
C MET A 161 -22.50 -43.09 -7.28
N VAL A 162 -21.73 -43.75 -6.41
CA VAL A 162 -22.19 -44.95 -5.71
C VAL A 162 -22.75 -44.58 -4.34
N PRO A 163 -24.00 -44.97 -4.01
CA PRO A 163 -24.53 -44.86 -2.65
C PRO A 163 -23.71 -45.69 -1.66
N ILE A 164 -23.31 -45.09 -0.54
CA ILE A 164 -22.50 -45.78 0.49
C ILE A 164 -23.28 -46.01 1.79
N GLY A 165 -23.32 -47.27 2.23
CA GLY A 165 -23.83 -47.69 3.54
C GLY A 165 -25.34 -47.49 3.79
N THR A 166 -25.79 -47.93 4.97
CA THR A 166 -27.10 -47.58 5.54
C THR A 166 -26.95 -46.32 6.39
N VAL A 167 -27.46 -45.19 5.91
CA VAL A 167 -27.48 -43.93 6.66
C VAL A 167 -28.66 -43.86 7.64
N PRO A 168 -28.53 -43.19 8.79
CA PRO A 168 -29.67 -42.87 9.64
C PRO A 168 -30.70 -42.02 8.87
N ASN A 169 -31.98 -42.38 8.94
CA ASN A 169 -33.08 -41.72 8.23
C ASN A 169 -32.86 -41.63 6.71
N PRO A 170 -32.79 -42.77 5.99
CA PRO A 170 -32.51 -42.81 4.55
C PRO A 170 -33.56 -42.08 3.70
N GLU A 171 -34.76 -41.84 4.24
CA GLU A 171 -35.80 -41.02 3.64
C GLU A 171 -35.41 -39.54 3.50
N HIS A 172 -34.42 -39.08 4.29
CA HIS A 172 -34.00 -37.68 4.38
C HIS A 172 -32.52 -37.45 4.08
N ARG A 173 -31.76 -38.51 3.80
CA ARG A 173 -30.32 -38.45 3.59
C ARG A 173 -29.85 -39.49 2.58
N LEU A 174 -28.92 -39.09 1.73
CA LEU A 174 -28.22 -39.98 0.80
C LEU A 174 -26.71 -39.65 0.79
N ASP A 175 -25.88 -40.64 1.09
CA ASP A 175 -24.42 -40.51 1.03
C ASP A 175 -23.91 -41.15 -0.27
N LEU A 176 -23.13 -40.41 -1.05
CA LEU A 176 -22.63 -40.78 -2.37
C LEU A 176 -21.11 -40.65 -2.42
N SER A 177 -20.44 -41.56 -3.15
CA SER A 177 -18.99 -41.52 -3.33
C SER A 177 -18.57 -42.20 -4.64
N TYR A 178 -17.46 -41.73 -5.22
CA TYR A 178 -16.77 -42.44 -6.30
C TYR A 178 -15.60 -43.30 -5.79
N ASP A 179 -15.13 -43.06 -4.56
CA ASP A 179 -13.89 -43.61 -4.01
C ASP A 179 -14.13 -44.45 -2.75
N GLN A 180 -15.24 -45.20 -2.74
CA GLN A 180 -15.63 -46.12 -1.66
C GLN A 180 -15.75 -45.46 -0.28
N GLY A 181 -16.14 -44.18 -0.26
CA GLY A 181 -16.39 -43.41 0.95
C GLY A 181 -15.16 -42.71 1.53
N LYS A 182 -14.02 -42.70 0.83
CA LYS A 182 -12.86 -41.88 1.22
C LYS A 182 -13.22 -40.38 1.20
N PHE A 183 -14.03 -39.95 0.23
CA PHE A 183 -14.77 -38.70 0.26
C PHE A 183 -16.27 -38.98 0.04
N VAL A 184 -17.12 -38.22 0.75
CA VAL A 184 -18.58 -38.38 0.70
C VAL A 184 -19.27 -37.08 0.30
N LEU A 185 -20.10 -37.15 -0.75
CA LEU A 185 -21.13 -36.15 -1.00
C LEU A 185 -22.40 -36.59 -0.27
N GLU A 186 -22.82 -35.82 0.72
CA GLU A 186 -24.07 -36.03 1.45
C GLU A 186 -25.17 -35.15 0.87
N LEU A 187 -26.29 -35.74 0.50
CA LEU A 187 -27.49 -35.03 0.08
C LEU A 187 -28.52 -35.12 1.19
N ARG A 188 -29.04 -33.98 1.64
CA ARG A 188 -30.05 -33.87 2.70
C ARG A 188 -31.35 -33.35 2.11
N GLN A 189 -32.44 -34.05 2.35
CA GLN A 189 -33.77 -33.57 2.01
C GLN A 189 -34.07 -32.31 2.84
N SER A 190 -34.23 -31.17 2.18
CA SER A 190 -34.62 -29.93 2.86
C SER A 190 -36.09 -29.99 3.26
N THR A 191 -36.39 -29.50 4.46
CA THR A 191 -37.76 -29.30 4.97
C THR A 191 -38.26 -27.87 4.73
N VAL A 192 -37.40 -26.99 4.24
CA VAL A 192 -37.69 -25.60 3.89
C VAL A 192 -37.35 -25.35 2.42
N ALA A 193 -37.86 -24.26 1.86
CA ALA A 193 -37.51 -23.86 0.50
C ALA A 193 -35.98 -23.71 0.37
N LEU A 194 -35.42 -24.29 -0.70
CA LEU A 194 -34.01 -24.20 -0.99
C LEU A 194 -33.69 -22.82 -1.56
N ASP A 195 -32.68 -22.16 -0.99
CA ASP A 195 -32.14 -20.89 -1.42
C ASP A 195 -30.63 -21.03 -1.55
N ARG A 196 -30.11 -20.78 -2.76
CA ARG A 196 -28.67 -20.82 -3.07
C ARG A 196 -28.00 -19.46 -2.88
N ALA A 197 -28.79 -18.40 -2.79
CA ALA A 197 -28.36 -17.02 -2.66
C ALA A 197 -27.15 -16.68 -3.57
N LYS A 198 -26.08 -16.09 -3.03
CA LYS A 198 -24.90 -15.68 -3.82
C LYS A 198 -23.60 -16.40 -3.44
N ALA A 199 -23.57 -16.99 -2.25
CA ALA A 199 -22.44 -17.73 -1.70
C ALA A 199 -22.36 -19.19 -2.16
N TYR A 200 -23.29 -19.61 -3.03
CA TYR A 200 -23.29 -20.95 -3.59
C TYR A 200 -21.91 -21.31 -4.14
N GLY A 201 -21.53 -22.54 -3.85
CA GLY A 201 -20.26 -23.13 -4.26
C GLY A 201 -20.40 -23.98 -5.52
N ARG A 202 -19.31 -24.68 -5.81
CA ARG A 202 -19.22 -25.66 -6.89
C ARG A 202 -18.38 -26.84 -6.40
N ILE A 203 -18.85 -28.06 -6.63
CA ILE A 203 -18.02 -29.25 -6.39
C ILE A 203 -17.31 -29.65 -7.69
N ALA A 204 -16.05 -30.04 -7.59
CA ALA A 204 -15.24 -30.44 -8.73
C ALA A 204 -14.83 -31.91 -8.68
N PHE A 205 -14.87 -32.55 -9.84
CA PHE A 205 -14.42 -33.91 -10.04
C PHE A 205 -13.47 -33.98 -11.25
N ALA A 206 -12.43 -34.78 -11.16
CA ALA A 206 -11.60 -35.13 -12.31
C ALA A 206 -12.12 -36.41 -12.96
N VAL A 207 -12.12 -36.42 -14.28
CA VAL A 207 -12.38 -37.61 -15.12
C VAL A 207 -11.33 -37.66 -16.22
N PRO A 208 -11.02 -38.84 -16.79
CA PRO A 208 -10.16 -38.90 -17.97
C PRO A 208 -10.69 -37.99 -19.08
N TYR A 209 -9.79 -37.37 -19.84
CA TYR A 209 -10.11 -36.40 -20.88
C TYR A 209 -11.19 -36.92 -21.84
N ASP A 210 -11.11 -38.18 -22.25
CA ASP A 210 -12.03 -38.83 -23.19
C ASP A 210 -13.43 -39.11 -22.62
N VAL A 211 -13.63 -38.98 -21.30
CA VAL A 211 -14.92 -39.20 -20.63
C VAL A 211 -15.80 -37.94 -20.66
N GLN A 212 -15.23 -36.74 -20.71
CA GLN A 212 -16.02 -35.50 -20.62
C GLN A 212 -17.07 -35.32 -21.73
N PRO A 213 -16.81 -35.65 -23.03
CA PRO A 213 -17.84 -35.59 -24.08
C PRO A 213 -19.04 -36.49 -23.79
N ARG A 214 -18.81 -37.63 -23.13
CA ARG A 214 -19.91 -38.52 -22.74
C ARG A 214 -20.75 -37.95 -21.60
N ILE A 215 -20.16 -37.19 -20.69
CA ILE A 215 -20.90 -36.49 -19.63
C ILE A 215 -21.84 -35.46 -20.27
N ASP A 216 -21.35 -34.71 -21.24
CA ASP A 216 -22.15 -33.77 -22.04
C ASP A 216 -23.38 -34.48 -22.68
N GLU A 217 -23.15 -35.57 -23.41
CA GLU A 217 -24.23 -36.36 -24.03
C GLU A 217 -25.25 -36.90 -23.02
N LEU A 218 -24.79 -37.41 -21.86
CA LEU A 218 -25.67 -37.97 -20.83
C LEU A 218 -26.57 -36.90 -20.21
N ILE A 219 -26.02 -35.72 -19.92
CA ILE A 219 -26.78 -34.61 -19.36
C ILE A 219 -27.79 -34.07 -20.37
N GLN A 220 -27.39 -33.88 -21.63
CA GLN A 220 -28.32 -33.47 -22.70
C GLN A 220 -29.46 -34.47 -22.87
N LYS A 221 -29.14 -35.77 -22.90
CA LYS A 221 -30.16 -36.84 -23.04
C LYS A 221 -31.11 -36.91 -21.84
N ALA A 222 -30.62 -36.62 -20.64
CA ALA A 222 -31.43 -36.55 -19.43
C ALA A 222 -32.25 -35.25 -19.33
N GLY A 223 -32.09 -34.31 -20.27
CA GLY A 223 -32.69 -32.97 -20.19
C GLY A 223 -32.14 -32.15 -19.02
N GLY A 224 -30.93 -32.46 -18.55
CA GLY A 224 -30.25 -31.75 -17.47
C GLY A 224 -29.60 -30.45 -17.93
N THR A 225 -29.09 -29.68 -16.98
CA THR A 225 -28.60 -28.32 -17.24
C THR A 225 -27.09 -28.31 -17.41
N ILE A 226 -26.63 -27.79 -18.55
CA ILE A 226 -25.23 -27.47 -18.82
C ILE A 226 -25.07 -25.96 -18.75
N LEU A 227 -24.34 -25.49 -17.74
CA LEU A 227 -24.06 -24.07 -17.54
C LEU A 227 -22.93 -23.59 -18.43
N THR A 228 -21.92 -24.44 -18.65
CA THR A 228 -20.80 -24.15 -19.54
C THR A 228 -20.46 -25.41 -20.32
N PRO A 229 -20.63 -25.40 -21.66
CA PRO A 229 -20.18 -26.48 -22.52
C PRO A 229 -18.68 -26.72 -22.40
N LEU A 230 -18.18 -27.79 -23.04
CA LEU A 230 -16.75 -28.10 -23.04
C LEU A 230 -15.91 -26.90 -23.47
N ILE A 231 -15.06 -26.42 -22.59
CA ILE A 231 -14.19 -25.27 -22.80
C ILE A 231 -12.80 -25.55 -22.22
N THR A 232 -11.76 -25.08 -22.90
CA THR A 232 -10.38 -25.10 -22.40
C THR A 232 -10.08 -23.80 -21.68
N LEU A 233 -9.55 -23.91 -20.47
CA LEU A 233 -9.17 -22.81 -19.60
C LEU A 233 -7.67 -22.81 -19.41
N ASP A 234 -7.07 -21.63 -19.60
CA ASP A 234 -5.66 -21.40 -19.38
C ASP A 234 -5.43 -20.88 -17.95
N THR A 235 -4.39 -21.39 -17.30
CA THR A 235 -3.89 -20.82 -16.04
C THR A 235 -2.49 -20.25 -16.30
N PRO A 236 -2.23 -18.97 -16.01
CA PRO A 236 -0.95 -18.34 -16.31
C PRO A 236 0.25 -19.14 -15.76
N GLY A 237 1.13 -19.56 -16.66
CA GLY A 237 2.34 -20.32 -16.30
C GLY A 237 2.10 -21.79 -15.90
N LYS A 238 0.89 -22.35 -16.10
CA LYS A 238 0.55 -23.74 -15.77
C LYS A 238 -0.16 -24.43 -16.94
N ALA A 239 -0.42 -25.73 -16.80
CA ALA A 239 -1.12 -26.51 -17.80
C ALA A 239 -2.58 -26.01 -17.98
N SER A 240 -3.01 -25.94 -19.23
CA SER A 240 -4.42 -25.71 -19.57
C SER A 240 -5.25 -26.94 -19.24
N VAL A 241 -6.50 -26.73 -18.85
CA VAL A 241 -7.46 -27.79 -18.53
C VAL A 241 -8.74 -27.62 -19.31
N ARG A 242 -9.39 -28.72 -19.69
CA ARG A 242 -10.73 -28.70 -20.27
C ARG A 242 -11.75 -28.97 -19.17
N VAL A 243 -12.82 -28.19 -19.15
CA VAL A 243 -13.92 -28.35 -18.19
C VAL A 243 -15.27 -28.40 -18.87
N ILE A 244 -16.24 -29.04 -18.21
CA ILE A 244 -17.67 -28.86 -18.43
C ILE A 244 -18.33 -28.52 -17.09
N ILE A 245 -19.26 -27.56 -17.09
CA ILE A 245 -19.96 -27.14 -15.88
C ILE A 245 -21.44 -27.44 -16.00
N LEU A 246 -21.96 -28.14 -15.00
CA LEU A 246 -23.34 -28.60 -14.92
C LEU A 246 -24.06 -27.94 -13.75
N ALA A 247 -25.38 -28.00 -13.77
CA ALA A 247 -26.23 -27.77 -12.61
C ALA A 247 -27.11 -29.00 -12.36
N ASP A 248 -27.14 -29.46 -11.12
CA ASP A 248 -28.05 -30.52 -10.70
C ASP A 248 -29.52 -30.03 -10.66
N PRO A 249 -30.51 -30.89 -10.36
CA PRO A 249 -31.93 -30.52 -10.37
C PRO A 249 -32.29 -29.35 -9.44
N ASP A 250 -31.48 -29.12 -8.41
CA ASP A 250 -31.63 -28.04 -7.43
C ASP A 250 -30.72 -26.83 -7.75
N GLY A 251 -29.94 -26.92 -8.84
CA GLY A 251 -29.06 -25.88 -9.33
C GLY A 251 -27.62 -25.99 -8.84
N HIS A 252 -27.27 -26.95 -7.97
CA HIS A 252 -25.91 -27.09 -7.44
C HIS A 252 -24.90 -27.26 -8.57
N GLU A 253 -23.85 -26.44 -8.56
CA GLU A 253 -22.89 -26.43 -9.65
C GLU A 253 -21.85 -27.55 -9.53
N ILE A 254 -21.51 -28.14 -10.67
CA ILE A 254 -20.59 -29.27 -10.76
C ILE A 254 -19.58 -28.99 -11.87
N CYS A 255 -18.29 -29.06 -11.55
CA CYS A 255 -17.21 -29.00 -12.55
C CYS A 255 -16.67 -30.41 -12.79
N PHE A 256 -16.66 -30.85 -14.06
CA PHE A 256 -15.84 -31.99 -14.47
C PHE A 256 -14.64 -31.49 -15.26
N VAL A 257 -13.45 -31.68 -14.72
CA VAL A 257 -12.16 -31.32 -15.33
C VAL A 257 -11.44 -32.57 -15.83
N ASP A 258 -10.61 -32.45 -16.87
CA ASP A 258 -9.78 -33.56 -17.31
C ASP A 258 -8.66 -33.88 -16.30
N GLU A 259 -8.52 -35.15 -15.93
CA GLU A 259 -7.56 -35.63 -14.93
C GLU A 259 -6.11 -35.39 -15.38
N GLU A 260 -5.84 -35.52 -16.67
CA GLU A 260 -4.52 -35.39 -17.27
C GLU A 260 -3.98 -33.96 -17.14
N GLY A 261 -4.77 -32.96 -17.55
CA GLY A 261 -4.44 -31.55 -17.40
C GLY A 261 -4.46 -31.12 -15.94
N PHE A 262 -5.46 -31.56 -15.17
CA PHE A 262 -5.58 -31.19 -13.75
C PHE A 262 -4.38 -31.67 -12.94
N SER A 263 -3.89 -32.90 -13.17
CA SER A 263 -2.73 -33.44 -12.45
C SER A 263 -1.47 -32.58 -12.62
N ALA A 264 -1.28 -31.99 -13.79
CA ALA A 264 -0.17 -31.06 -14.05
C ALA A 264 -0.43 -29.68 -13.42
N LEU A 265 -1.67 -29.19 -13.47
CA LEU A 265 -2.08 -27.91 -12.89
C LEU A 265 -1.99 -27.90 -11.35
N SER A 266 -2.36 -29.00 -10.71
CA SER A 266 -2.60 -29.10 -9.27
C SER A 266 -1.35 -29.46 -8.45
N ALA A 267 -0.16 -29.30 -9.02
CA ALA A 267 1.09 -29.51 -8.30
C ALA A 267 1.18 -28.55 -7.09
N VAL A 268 1.59 -29.07 -5.94
CA VAL A 268 1.82 -28.26 -4.74
C VAL A 268 2.96 -27.29 -5.02
N ASP A 269 2.71 -26.02 -4.76
CA ASP A 269 3.68 -24.95 -4.86
C ASP A 269 4.11 -24.49 -3.45
N PRO A 270 5.35 -24.79 -3.02
CA PRO A 270 5.84 -24.38 -1.71
C PRO A 270 5.85 -22.86 -1.47
N GLU A 271 5.92 -22.05 -2.53
CA GLU A 271 5.97 -20.58 -2.41
C GLU A 271 4.59 -19.95 -2.23
N SER A 272 3.52 -20.71 -2.56
CA SER A 272 2.16 -20.20 -2.57
C SER A 272 1.67 -19.70 -1.22
N ASN A 273 2.12 -20.27 -0.10
CA ASN A 273 1.76 -19.77 1.22
C ASN A 273 2.31 -18.34 1.46
N ALA A 274 3.58 -18.11 1.12
CA ALA A 274 4.18 -16.78 1.24
C ALA A 274 3.60 -15.79 0.22
N ALA A 275 3.29 -16.25 -0.99
CA ALA A 275 2.62 -15.45 -2.01
C ALA A 275 1.23 -14.99 -1.54
N LEU A 276 0.44 -15.90 -0.96
CA LEU A 276 -0.87 -15.59 -0.40
C LEU A 276 -0.80 -14.56 0.73
N ASP A 277 0.09 -14.75 1.70
CA ASP A 277 0.26 -13.80 2.81
C ASP A 277 0.68 -12.41 2.29
N LYS A 278 1.55 -12.37 1.27
CA LYS A 278 1.95 -11.14 0.57
C LYS A 278 0.76 -10.45 -0.10
N TYR A 279 -0.12 -11.18 -0.77
CA TYR A 279 -1.29 -10.59 -1.43
C TYR A 279 -2.36 -10.15 -0.43
N ILE A 280 -2.58 -10.90 0.66
CA ILE A 280 -3.43 -10.48 1.79
C ILE A 280 -2.92 -9.17 2.38
N GLY A 281 -1.61 -9.02 2.60
CA GLY A 281 -1.02 -7.80 3.15
C GLY A 281 -1.16 -6.57 2.25
N LYS A 282 -1.32 -6.78 0.93
CA LYS A 282 -1.48 -5.74 -0.10
C LYS A 282 -2.95 -5.45 -0.46
N ASP A 283 -3.88 -6.25 0.03
CA ASP A 283 -5.27 -6.19 -0.39
C ASP A 283 -6.02 -5.06 0.35
N PRO A 284 -6.49 -4.02 -0.38
CA PRO A 284 -7.13 -2.86 0.23
C PRO A 284 -8.54 -3.17 0.78
N PHE A 285 -9.12 -4.33 0.44
CA PHE A 285 -10.46 -4.74 0.86
C PHE A 285 -10.44 -5.73 2.02
N GLN A 286 -9.26 -6.24 2.41
CA GLN A 286 -9.15 -6.92 3.70
C GLN A 286 -9.29 -5.88 4.79
N ASN A 287 -10.18 -6.16 5.74
CA ASN A 287 -10.21 -5.43 6.99
C ASN A 287 -8.84 -5.58 7.68
N ARG A 288 -7.91 -4.65 7.42
CA ARG A 288 -7.19 -4.04 8.54
C ARG A 288 -8.31 -3.55 9.45
N LYS A 289 -8.32 -3.94 10.74
CA LYS A 289 -9.24 -3.34 11.71
C LYS A 289 -9.32 -1.84 11.42
N MET A 290 -10.45 -1.37 10.89
CA MET A 290 -10.67 0.05 10.74
C MET A 290 -11.24 0.58 12.05
N PRO A 291 -10.86 1.79 12.43
CA PRO A 291 -11.30 2.39 13.69
C PRO A 291 -12.81 2.59 13.67
N VAL A 292 -13.39 2.61 14.87
CA VAL A 292 -14.72 3.04 15.38
C VAL A 292 -15.62 3.91 14.47
N ARG A 293 -15.06 4.63 13.48
CA ARG A 293 -15.67 5.62 12.59
C ARG A 293 -16.82 5.14 11.69
N HIS A 294 -16.92 3.85 11.38
CA HIS A 294 -17.95 3.33 10.47
C HIS A 294 -19.19 2.77 11.19
N VAL A 295 -19.03 2.23 12.41
CA VAL A 295 -20.15 1.96 13.35
C VAL A 295 -20.85 3.27 13.74
N VAL A 296 -20.08 4.36 13.79
CA VAL A 296 -20.54 5.73 14.04
C VAL A 296 -21.40 6.29 12.90
N LEU A 297 -21.31 5.81 11.65
CA LEU A 297 -22.11 6.34 10.52
C LEU A 297 -23.54 5.75 10.46
N LEU A 298 -23.71 4.46 10.75
CA LEU A 298 -25.04 3.86 10.93
C LEU A 298 -25.70 4.35 12.23
N GLY A 299 -24.87 4.50 13.27
CA GLY A 299 -25.20 5.28 14.46
C GLY A 299 -25.58 6.71 14.08
N ALA A 300 -24.87 7.38 13.17
CA ALA A 300 -25.09 8.76 12.77
C ALA A 300 -26.41 8.99 12.03
N ALA A 301 -26.98 8.02 11.32
CA ALA A 301 -28.30 8.21 10.70
C ALA A 301 -29.42 8.21 11.75
N VAL A 302 -29.35 7.31 12.72
CA VAL A 302 -30.25 7.29 13.90
C VAL A 302 -29.95 8.48 14.82
N LEU A 303 -28.67 8.85 14.96
CA LEU A 303 -28.18 10.02 15.68
C LEU A 303 -28.57 11.29 14.96
N VAL A 304 -28.71 11.38 13.63
CA VAL A 304 -29.13 12.60 12.90
C VAL A 304 -30.61 12.86 13.13
N ILE A 305 -31.42 11.81 13.20
CA ILE A 305 -32.82 11.91 13.61
C ILE A 305 -32.90 12.32 15.09
N CYS A 306 -32.11 11.73 15.97
CA CYS A 306 -32.02 12.14 17.38
C CYS A 306 -31.35 13.53 17.56
N LEU A 307 -30.40 13.92 16.72
CA LEU A 307 -29.65 15.18 16.73
C LEU A 307 -30.46 16.30 16.14
N PHE A 308 -31.43 16.04 15.25
CA PHE A 308 -32.41 17.04 14.85
C PHE A 308 -33.28 17.42 16.07
N PHE A 309 -33.68 16.41 16.86
CA PHE A 309 -34.37 16.62 18.14
C PHE A 309 -33.48 17.24 19.23
N ILE A 310 -32.18 16.92 19.29
CA ILE A 310 -31.20 17.53 20.22
C ILE A 310 -30.71 18.90 19.70
N TYR A 311 -30.75 19.20 18.40
CA TYR A 311 -30.32 20.50 17.83
C TYR A 311 -31.35 21.59 18.15
N ASP A 312 -32.65 21.26 17.99
CA ASP A 312 -33.77 22.12 18.37
C ASP A 312 -33.85 22.34 19.90
N LYS A 313 -33.40 21.37 20.71
CA LYS A 313 -33.52 21.39 22.18
C LYS A 313 -32.22 21.66 22.97
N CYS A 314 -31.03 21.48 22.40
CA CYS A 314 -29.73 21.59 23.10
C CYS A 314 -28.59 22.32 22.35
N MET A 315 -28.46 22.27 21.01
CA MET A 315 -27.25 22.81 20.31
C MET A 315 -27.28 24.32 20.03
N LEU A 316 -28.40 25.01 20.25
CA LEU A 316 -28.46 26.48 20.19
C LEU A 316 -27.49 27.14 21.20
N GLU A 317 -27.15 26.44 22.29
CA GLU A 317 -26.18 26.91 23.30
C GLU A 317 -24.71 26.72 22.89
N THR A 318 -24.36 25.73 22.06
CA THR A 318 -22.96 25.40 21.74
C THR A 318 -22.34 26.28 20.65
N ILE A 319 -23.18 26.86 19.78
CA ILE A 319 -22.74 27.87 18.80
C ILE A 319 -22.24 29.14 19.51
N ASN A 320 -22.79 29.46 20.69
CA ASN A 320 -22.25 30.52 21.55
C ASN A 320 -20.86 30.14 22.13
N SER A 321 -20.59 28.86 22.41
CA SER A 321 -19.33 28.39 23.00
C SER A 321 -18.13 28.50 22.06
N TYR A 322 -18.30 28.31 20.75
CA TYR A 322 -17.21 28.49 19.77
C TYR A 322 -16.79 29.95 19.65
N LYS A 323 -17.76 30.86 19.70
CA LYS A 323 -17.51 32.31 19.74
C LYS A 323 -16.76 32.68 21.03
N VAL A 324 -17.14 32.10 22.16
CA VAL A 324 -16.46 32.26 23.45
C VAL A 324 -15.03 31.69 23.47
N LEU A 325 -14.75 30.58 22.78
CA LEU A 325 -13.40 30.01 22.69
C LEU A 325 -12.48 30.86 21.79
N GLU A 326 -13.01 31.39 20.69
CA GLU A 326 -12.29 32.33 19.83
C GLU A 326 -12.02 33.66 20.55
N ASP A 327 -13.00 34.17 21.29
CA ASP A 327 -12.86 35.32 22.19
C ASP A 327 -11.84 35.04 23.31
N HIS A 328 -11.82 33.82 23.87
CA HIS A 328 -10.85 33.41 24.89
C HIS A 328 -9.42 33.29 24.33
N ASN A 329 -9.25 32.73 23.14
CA ASN A 329 -7.95 32.63 22.48
C ASN A 329 -7.41 34.01 22.09
N ARG A 330 -8.28 34.92 21.64
CA ARG A 330 -7.95 36.33 21.39
C ARG A 330 -7.56 37.05 22.68
N ALA A 331 -8.33 36.94 23.75
CA ALA A 331 -7.98 37.51 25.06
C ALA A 331 -6.71 36.89 25.66
N ARG A 332 -6.40 35.62 25.34
CA ARG A 332 -5.15 34.95 25.72
C ARG A 332 -3.97 35.44 24.91
N ALA A 333 -4.14 35.65 23.60
CA ALA A 333 -3.12 36.26 22.74
C ALA A 333 -2.78 37.69 23.22
N GLU A 334 -3.80 38.50 23.56
CA GLU A 334 -3.62 39.85 24.12
C GLU A 334 -2.82 39.86 25.45
N ARG A 335 -3.04 38.86 26.33
CA ARG A 335 -2.24 38.70 27.56
C ARG A 335 -0.78 38.32 27.29
N ILE A 336 -0.55 37.43 26.32
CA ILE A 336 0.80 37.03 25.91
C ILE A 336 1.52 38.21 25.26
N GLU A 337 0.84 39.01 24.44
CA GLU A 337 1.39 40.24 23.86
C GLU A 337 1.84 41.25 24.93
N GLN A 338 1.07 41.39 26.02
CA GLN A 338 1.45 42.22 27.17
C GLN A 338 2.65 41.66 27.96
N GLU A 339 2.83 40.33 28.01
CA GLU A 339 3.99 39.68 28.65
C GLU A 339 5.25 39.65 27.75
N VAL A 340 5.08 39.59 26.42
CA VAL A 340 6.15 39.38 25.42
C VAL A 340 6.70 40.69 24.84
N GLY A 341 6.11 41.85 25.14
CA GLY A 341 6.50 43.20 24.66
C GLY A 341 7.92 43.71 25.02
N ARG A 342 8.84 42.84 25.45
CA ARG A 342 10.27 43.14 25.57
C ARG A 342 11.00 42.75 24.28
N THR A 343 11.11 43.69 23.35
CA THR A 343 12.12 43.65 22.29
C THR A 343 13.52 43.52 22.92
N GLY A 344 14.29 42.49 22.51
CA GLY A 344 15.68 42.28 22.97
C GLY A 344 15.91 41.10 23.94
N ARG A 345 14.95 40.18 24.12
CA ARG A 345 15.17 38.93 24.89
C ARG A 345 15.61 37.80 23.95
N THR A 346 16.68 37.09 24.33
CA THR A 346 17.14 35.87 23.66
C THR A 346 16.08 34.76 23.69
N ARG A 347 15.83 34.12 22.54
CA ARG A 347 14.84 33.04 22.38
C ARG A 347 15.49 31.67 22.52
N TYR A 348 14.86 30.76 23.26
CA TYR A 348 15.38 29.42 23.49
C TYR A 348 14.64 28.39 22.63
N ILE A 349 15.39 27.61 21.86
CA ILE A 349 14.90 26.58 20.93
C ILE A 349 15.41 25.23 21.41
N LEU A 350 14.50 24.32 21.77
CA LEU A 350 14.83 22.94 22.12
C LEU A 350 14.57 22.01 20.93
N LEU A 351 15.62 21.36 20.44
CA LEU A 351 15.53 20.22 19.53
C LEU A 351 15.19 18.98 20.37
N TYR A 352 13.89 18.69 20.50
CA TYR A 352 13.38 17.75 21.49
C TYR A 352 13.67 16.30 21.11
N THR A 353 13.46 15.95 19.85
CA THR A 353 13.68 14.59 19.33
C THR A 353 14.92 14.55 18.45
N SER A 354 15.52 13.38 18.28
CA SER A 354 16.67 13.19 17.39
C SER A 354 16.29 13.37 15.92
N PHE A 355 17.22 13.90 15.12
CA PHE A 355 17.12 13.86 13.66
C PHE A 355 17.53 12.47 13.17
N PHE A 356 16.54 11.61 12.96
CA PHE A 356 16.74 10.17 12.85
C PHE A 356 17.46 9.62 14.10
N GLU A 357 18.67 9.08 13.94
CA GLU A 357 19.49 8.56 15.04
C GLU A 357 20.42 9.63 15.62
N GLU A 358 20.52 10.81 14.98
CA GLU A 358 21.47 11.86 15.34
C GLU A 358 20.85 12.86 16.33
N LYS A 359 21.27 12.78 17.59
CA LYS A 359 20.73 13.64 18.67
C LYS A 359 21.04 15.13 18.47
N ARG A 360 22.16 15.44 17.83
CA ARG A 360 22.62 16.81 17.63
C ARG A 360 22.14 17.44 16.33
N TRP A 361 21.31 16.76 15.53
CA TRP A 361 20.83 17.29 14.25
C TRP A 361 21.97 17.72 13.30
N GLY A 362 23.11 17.04 13.36
CA GLY A 362 24.30 17.40 12.57
C GLY A 362 25.01 18.69 13.03
N LEU A 363 24.64 19.25 14.19
CA LEU A 363 25.25 20.45 14.74
C LEU A 363 26.58 20.16 15.43
N GLN A 364 27.49 21.14 15.37
CA GLN A 364 28.85 21.05 15.92
C GLN A 364 28.90 20.93 17.46
N ALA A 365 27.86 21.38 18.15
CA ALA A 365 27.75 21.35 19.61
C ALA A 365 26.30 21.07 20.04
N GLU A 366 26.15 20.58 21.26
CA GLU A 366 24.83 20.26 21.84
C GLU A 366 24.01 21.52 22.16
N THR A 367 24.67 22.64 22.41
CA THR A 367 24.06 23.96 22.60
C THR A 367 24.83 24.99 21.78
N LEU A 368 24.11 25.83 21.07
CA LEU A 368 24.61 26.89 20.21
C LEU A 368 23.94 28.21 20.62
N GLY A 369 24.74 29.21 20.96
CA GLY A 369 24.25 30.53 21.34
C GLY A 369 24.19 31.53 20.18
N PRO A 370 23.98 32.81 20.48
CA PRO A 370 23.91 33.88 19.47
C PRO A 370 25.12 33.96 18.55
N GLU A 371 26.31 33.56 19.02
CA GLU A 371 27.54 33.51 18.24
C GLU A 371 27.45 32.57 17.02
N PHE A 372 26.68 31.48 17.12
CA PHE A 372 26.44 30.59 15.99
C PHE A 372 25.63 31.29 14.90
N PHE A 373 24.54 31.96 15.29
CA PHE A 373 23.68 32.69 14.35
C PHE A 373 24.42 33.86 13.71
N ALA A 374 25.26 34.57 14.48
CA ALA A 374 26.12 35.63 13.95
C ALA A 374 27.16 35.09 12.95
N MET A 375 27.82 33.97 13.25
CA MET A 375 28.77 33.32 12.35
C MET A 375 28.13 32.85 11.04
N LYS A 376 26.84 32.49 11.11
CA LYS A 376 26.03 32.12 9.94
C LYS A 376 25.40 33.32 9.23
N HIS A 377 25.73 34.55 9.62
CA HIS A 377 25.20 35.79 9.05
C HIS A 377 23.66 35.86 9.08
N CYS A 378 23.03 35.29 10.10
CA CYS A 378 21.58 35.36 10.24
C CYS A 378 21.13 36.82 10.47
N PRO A 379 19.99 37.26 9.90
CA PRO A 379 19.43 38.59 10.16
C PRO A 379 19.08 38.85 11.63
N VAL A 380 18.75 37.78 12.37
CA VAL A 380 18.48 37.81 13.80
C VAL A 380 19.39 36.80 14.49
N THR A 381 20.13 37.25 15.50
CA THR A 381 21.13 36.43 16.20
C THR A 381 20.72 36.03 17.61
N GLU A 382 19.71 36.67 18.20
CA GLU A 382 19.33 36.51 19.61
C GLU A 382 18.53 35.22 19.87
N CYS A 383 19.14 34.07 19.57
CA CYS A 383 18.60 32.74 19.83
C CYS A 383 19.65 31.81 20.44
N VAL A 384 19.19 30.89 21.28
CA VAL A 384 19.97 29.77 21.81
C VAL A 384 19.26 28.49 21.37
N MET A 385 19.95 27.64 20.63
CA MET A 385 19.43 26.36 20.15
C MET A 385 20.16 25.21 20.84
N THR A 386 19.42 24.23 21.34
CA THR A 386 20.00 23.12 22.10
C THR A 386 19.27 21.81 21.87
N SER A 387 20.00 20.69 21.92
CA SER A 387 19.42 19.35 22.09
C SER A 387 19.53 18.85 23.55
N TYR A 388 20.06 19.67 24.46
CA TYR A 388 20.17 19.36 25.88
C TYR A 388 18.88 19.75 26.62
N HIS A 389 18.08 18.75 27.00
CA HIS A 389 16.75 18.92 27.61
C HIS A 389 16.76 19.61 28.98
N GLN A 390 17.92 19.67 29.65
CA GLN A 390 18.06 20.26 30.99
C GLN A 390 18.77 21.62 30.98
N LEU A 391 18.92 22.25 29.80
CA LEU A 391 19.52 23.59 29.71
C LEU A 391 18.71 24.62 30.52
N LEU A 392 17.37 24.51 30.46
CA LEU A 392 16.45 25.31 31.28
C LEU A 392 15.79 24.43 32.35
N PRO A 393 15.38 25.00 33.51
CA PRO A 393 14.77 24.24 34.61
C PRO A 393 13.47 23.53 34.22
N SER A 394 12.69 24.10 33.30
CA SER A 394 11.45 23.51 32.80
C SER A 394 11.36 23.57 31.28
N VAL A 395 10.79 22.51 30.68
CA VAL A 395 10.46 22.48 29.24
C VAL A 395 9.53 23.61 28.84
N THR A 396 8.77 24.18 29.78
CA THR A 396 7.84 25.30 29.52
C THR A 396 8.55 26.64 29.29
N GLU A 397 9.84 26.74 29.58
CA GLU A 397 10.62 27.99 29.46
C GLU A 397 11.22 28.21 28.07
N TYR A 398 11.25 27.16 27.23
CA TYR A 398 11.70 27.28 25.84
C TYR A 398 10.67 28.05 25.01
N ASP A 399 11.11 28.94 24.13
CA ASP A 399 10.24 29.65 23.20
C ASP A 399 9.78 28.74 22.06
N ALA A 400 10.65 27.83 21.57
CA ALA A 400 10.29 26.80 20.61
C ALA A 400 10.72 25.41 21.07
N VAL A 401 9.89 24.41 20.76
CA VAL A 401 10.22 22.99 20.92
C VAL A 401 10.03 22.31 19.57
N VAL A 402 11.12 21.85 18.98
CA VAL A 402 11.19 21.30 17.62
C VAL A 402 11.23 19.79 17.68
N PHE A 403 10.36 19.15 16.92
CA PHE A 403 10.23 17.70 16.87
C PHE A 403 10.49 17.23 15.43
N HIS A 404 11.50 16.39 15.24
CA HIS A 404 11.70 15.67 14.01
C HIS A 404 10.58 14.63 13.83
N VAL A 405 9.75 14.76 12.80
CA VAL A 405 8.58 13.88 12.57
C VAL A 405 8.82 12.82 11.49
N ALA A 406 10.06 12.53 11.09
CA ALA A 406 10.30 11.44 10.10
C ALA A 406 10.09 10.05 10.70
N THR A 407 10.39 9.90 11.99
CA THR A 407 10.36 8.63 12.73
C THR A 407 9.51 8.78 13.99
N SER A 408 8.94 7.67 14.45
CA SER A 408 8.29 7.63 15.76
C SER A 408 9.26 8.03 16.86
N TRP A 409 8.73 8.62 17.94
CA TRP A 409 9.52 9.06 19.09
C TRP A 409 9.49 8.00 20.19
N ASP A 410 10.64 7.65 20.74
CA ASP A 410 10.78 6.63 21.80
C ASP A 410 10.78 7.23 23.22
N GLY A 411 10.29 8.46 23.40
CA GLY A 411 10.35 9.20 24.67
C GLY A 411 9.03 9.84 25.10
N PRO A 412 8.87 10.17 26.39
CA PRO A 412 7.69 10.89 26.87
C PRO A 412 7.64 12.27 26.21
N LEU A 413 6.48 12.65 25.72
CA LEU A 413 6.25 14.01 25.20
C LEU A 413 5.99 14.98 26.36
N PRO A 414 6.34 16.27 26.20
CA PRO A 414 5.97 17.29 27.17
C PRO A 414 4.47 17.28 27.44
N THR A 415 4.09 17.06 28.70
CA THR A 415 2.69 17.01 29.14
C THR A 415 2.14 18.39 29.51
N VAL A 416 3.01 19.38 29.62
CA VAL A 416 2.68 20.77 29.97
C VAL A 416 3.29 21.69 28.93
N ARG A 417 2.49 22.67 28.50
CA ARG A 417 2.89 23.65 27.50
C ARG A 417 2.51 25.06 27.94
N SER A 418 3.49 25.96 27.91
CA SER A 418 3.25 27.37 28.22
C SER A 418 2.58 28.10 27.03
N PRO A 419 1.72 29.11 27.28
CA PRO A 419 1.04 29.86 26.24
C PRO A 419 1.95 30.55 25.20
N HIS A 420 3.20 30.88 25.57
CA HIS A 420 4.15 31.55 24.69
C HIS A 420 5.00 30.60 23.83
N GLN A 421 4.93 29.28 24.07
CA GLN A 421 5.76 28.31 23.36
C GLN A 421 5.14 27.95 22.01
N VAL A 422 6.00 27.76 21.02
CA VAL A 422 5.62 27.16 19.73
C VAL A 422 6.21 25.77 19.59
N TYR A 423 5.37 24.81 19.23
CA TYR A 423 5.78 23.43 18.97
C TYR A 423 5.87 23.27 17.46
N VAL A 424 7.03 22.84 16.97
CA VAL A 424 7.37 22.83 15.54
C VAL A 424 7.51 21.40 15.05
N ALA A 425 6.73 21.01 14.04
CA ALA A 425 6.88 19.74 13.33
C ALA A 425 7.92 19.91 12.22
N ALA A 426 9.10 19.31 12.37
CA ALA A 426 10.22 19.46 11.46
C ALA A 426 10.51 18.18 10.67
N LEU A 427 10.67 18.28 9.33
CA LEU A 427 10.85 17.13 8.45
C LEU A 427 11.40 17.49 7.07
N MET A 428 12.43 16.78 6.62
CA MET A 428 12.94 16.89 5.24
C MET A 428 12.62 15.66 4.37
N GLU A 429 12.00 14.61 4.93
CA GLU A 429 11.60 13.42 4.17
C GLU A 429 10.21 13.57 3.59
N SER A 430 9.96 12.92 2.44
CA SER A 430 8.64 12.95 1.80
C SER A 430 7.54 12.33 2.68
N PRO A 431 6.25 12.67 2.46
CA PRO A 431 5.12 12.00 3.10
C PRO A 431 5.17 10.49 2.96
N ALA A 432 5.61 9.97 1.82
CA ALA A 432 5.73 8.54 1.58
C ALA A 432 6.79 7.83 2.46
N HIS A 433 7.72 8.60 3.04
CA HIS A 433 8.77 8.13 3.95
C HIS A 433 8.62 8.66 5.38
N THR A 434 7.49 9.33 5.68
CA THR A 434 7.16 9.77 7.04
C THR A 434 6.59 8.60 7.84
N LYS A 435 7.31 8.14 8.86
CA LYS A 435 6.89 7.02 9.71
C LYS A 435 6.11 7.47 10.95
N HIS A 436 6.30 8.72 11.38
CA HIS A 436 5.58 9.27 12.53
C HIS A 436 4.09 9.42 12.22
N MET A 437 3.23 9.06 13.18
CA MET A 437 1.79 9.08 13.03
C MET A 437 1.20 10.47 13.32
N LEU A 438 1.39 11.42 12.40
CA LEU A 438 0.86 12.80 12.49
C LEU A 438 -0.67 12.88 12.74
N SER A 439 -1.43 11.82 12.47
CA SER A 439 -2.86 11.74 12.80
C SER A 439 -3.16 11.74 14.30
N LEU A 440 -2.18 11.39 15.13
CA LEU A 440 -2.32 11.35 16.59
C LEU A 440 -1.99 12.69 17.25
N ASP A 441 -1.32 13.58 16.54
CA ASP A 441 -0.82 14.83 17.10
C ASP A 441 -1.93 15.90 17.20
N GLY A 442 -3.03 15.79 16.47
CA GLY A 442 -4.18 16.71 16.59
C GLY A 442 -3.74 18.18 16.52
N GLN A 443 -3.92 18.92 17.63
CA GLN A 443 -3.60 20.34 17.80
C GLN A 443 -2.21 20.60 18.43
N TYR A 444 -1.32 19.60 18.43
CA TYR A 444 -0.07 19.66 19.18
C TYR A 444 0.94 20.66 18.62
N PHE A 445 0.99 20.83 17.29
CA PHE A 445 1.93 21.71 16.61
C PHE A 445 1.34 23.06 16.21
N ASN A 446 2.15 24.11 16.36
CA ASN A 446 1.85 25.46 15.86
C ASN A 446 2.38 25.66 14.47
N TRP A 447 3.62 25.24 14.26
CA TRP A 447 4.39 25.54 13.06
C TRP A 447 4.89 24.27 12.40
N THR A 448 5.07 24.36 11.09
CA THR A 448 5.72 23.34 10.28
C THR A 448 7.06 23.86 9.77
N MET A 449 8.09 23.00 9.84
CA MET A 449 9.42 23.28 9.33
C MET A 449 9.81 22.17 8.35
N THR A 450 9.41 22.33 7.09
CA THR A 450 9.56 21.25 6.08
C THR A 450 10.04 21.77 4.74
N TYR A 451 10.36 20.85 3.81
CA TYR A 451 10.76 21.22 2.46
C TYR A 451 9.63 21.87 1.63
N ARG A 452 8.37 21.76 2.05
CA ARG A 452 7.23 22.35 1.31
C ARG A 452 7.26 23.86 1.37
N LEU A 453 6.94 24.51 0.25
CA LEU A 453 6.98 25.96 0.15
C LEU A 453 5.87 26.67 0.94
N ASP A 454 4.85 25.93 1.39
CA ASP A 454 3.77 26.42 2.23
C ASP A 454 3.96 26.14 3.73
N SER A 455 5.16 25.71 4.15
CA SER A 455 5.50 25.59 5.56
C SER A 455 5.74 26.94 6.25
N ASP A 456 5.53 26.98 7.57
CA ASP A 456 5.80 28.17 8.39
C ASP A 456 7.29 28.58 8.37
N VAL A 457 8.17 27.59 8.30
CA VAL A 457 9.61 27.74 8.11
C VAL A 457 10.04 26.78 7.00
N LEU A 458 10.70 27.29 5.96
CA LEU A 458 11.19 26.43 4.88
C LEU A 458 12.44 25.67 5.34
N PHE A 459 12.44 24.34 5.14
CA PHE A 459 13.55 23.45 5.47
C PHE A 459 14.06 22.74 4.21
N ASN A 460 14.81 23.49 3.39
CA ASN A 460 15.39 23.05 2.12
C ASN A 460 16.90 22.76 2.23
N TYR A 461 17.46 22.18 1.16
CA TYR A 461 18.86 21.76 1.11
C TYR A 461 19.82 22.87 0.72
N LEU A 462 19.49 23.63 -0.33
CA LEU A 462 20.29 24.75 -0.85
C LEU A 462 19.34 25.83 -1.40
N ASP A 463 19.88 27.05 -1.47
CA ASP A 463 19.28 28.21 -2.12
C ASP A 463 19.96 28.48 -3.46
N VAL A 464 19.20 28.96 -4.44
CA VAL A 464 19.75 29.56 -5.65
C VAL A 464 19.85 31.06 -5.43
N VAL A 465 21.08 31.57 -5.42
CA VAL A 465 21.37 32.99 -5.17
C VAL A 465 21.80 33.65 -6.47
N ASP A 466 21.22 34.81 -6.76
CA ASP A 466 21.65 35.63 -7.90
C ASP A 466 22.99 36.29 -7.58
N LEU A 467 23.98 36.09 -8.46
CA LEU A 467 25.37 36.53 -8.26
C LEU A 467 25.53 38.05 -8.28
N GLU A 468 24.62 38.77 -8.95
CA GLU A 468 24.70 40.22 -9.10
C GLU A 468 24.09 40.94 -7.90
N SER A 469 22.90 40.50 -7.49
CA SER A 469 22.15 41.12 -6.38
C SER A 469 22.48 40.51 -5.01
N GLY A 470 22.93 39.26 -4.96
CA GLY A 470 23.08 38.49 -3.74
C GLY A 470 21.76 38.00 -3.14
N GLU A 471 20.64 38.14 -3.86
CA GLU A 471 19.32 37.73 -3.38
C GLU A 471 19.07 36.23 -3.57
N VAL A 472 18.39 35.62 -2.60
CA VAL A 472 17.86 34.25 -2.73
C VAL A 472 16.65 34.27 -3.67
N ILE A 473 16.76 33.57 -4.80
CA ILE A 473 15.72 33.49 -5.83
C ILE A 473 14.82 32.28 -5.63
N SER A 474 15.37 31.15 -5.19
CA SER A 474 14.63 29.91 -4.97
C SER A 474 15.25 29.10 -3.81
N PRO A 475 14.49 28.15 -3.21
CA PRO A 475 13.13 27.73 -3.56
C PRO A 475 12.05 28.79 -3.29
N ALA A 476 11.16 29.03 -4.26
CA ALA A 476 10.09 30.02 -4.12
C ALA A 476 8.85 29.62 -4.95
N VAL A 477 7.67 30.10 -4.56
CA VAL A 477 6.43 29.81 -5.33
C VAL A 477 6.49 30.47 -6.72
N TYR A 478 7.09 31.66 -6.81
CA TYR A 478 7.23 32.45 -8.04
C TYR A 478 8.65 33.04 -8.15
N PRO A 479 9.68 32.21 -8.44
CA PRO A 479 11.03 32.71 -8.61
C PRO A 479 11.15 33.58 -9.86
N SER A 480 11.96 34.63 -9.77
CA SER A 480 12.19 35.57 -10.87
C SER A 480 13.46 35.18 -11.63
N TRP A 481 13.30 34.33 -12.65
CA TRP A 481 14.42 33.88 -13.48
C TRP A 481 14.73 34.85 -14.63
N ARG A 482 16.02 35.12 -14.85
CA ARG A 482 16.56 35.68 -16.10
C ARG A 482 16.27 34.74 -17.28
N ASN A 483 16.22 35.30 -18.49
CA ASN A 483 16.12 34.52 -19.72
C ASN A 483 17.50 34.45 -20.39
N GLY A 484 18.11 33.27 -20.42
CA GLY A 484 19.44 33.09 -21.04
C GLY A 484 19.66 31.75 -21.75
N PHE A 485 18.73 30.80 -21.61
CA PHE A 485 18.91 29.44 -22.13
C PHE A 485 19.17 29.38 -23.64
N HIS A 486 18.36 30.07 -24.45
CA HIS A 486 18.45 30.01 -25.91
C HIS A 486 19.66 30.77 -26.48
N GLU A 487 20.17 31.76 -25.75
CA GLU A 487 21.25 32.65 -26.21
C GLU A 487 22.63 32.18 -25.76
N PHE A 488 22.69 31.32 -24.75
CA PHE A 488 23.94 30.85 -24.19
C PHE A 488 24.72 29.98 -25.17
N SER A 489 26.01 30.27 -25.27
CA SER A 489 27.00 29.45 -25.97
C SER A 489 28.33 29.52 -25.24
N ASN A 490 29.06 28.41 -25.22
CA ASN A 490 30.39 28.36 -24.63
C ASN A 490 31.26 27.35 -25.40
N ALA A 491 32.04 27.84 -26.35
CA ALA A 491 32.84 27.00 -27.25
C ALA A 491 33.84 26.12 -26.50
N THR A 492 34.48 26.66 -25.44
CA THR A 492 35.41 25.90 -24.60
C THR A 492 34.72 24.76 -23.86
N LEU A 493 33.53 25.01 -23.32
CA LEU A 493 32.76 23.95 -22.67
C LEU A 493 32.28 22.91 -23.69
N VAL A 494 31.87 23.32 -24.89
CA VAL A 494 31.52 22.40 -26.00
C VAL A 494 32.69 21.46 -26.33
N GLU A 495 33.90 22.01 -26.47
CA GLU A 495 35.10 21.20 -26.74
C GLU A 495 35.42 20.26 -25.57
N THR A 496 35.29 20.76 -24.34
CA THR A 496 35.57 19.99 -23.11
C THR A 496 34.61 18.80 -22.98
N VAL A 497 33.30 19.03 -23.11
CA VAL A 497 32.31 17.94 -22.97
C VAL A 497 32.42 16.94 -24.10
N SER A 498 32.71 17.38 -25.33
CA SER A 498 32.84 16.51 -26.51
C SER A 498 34.09 15.62 -26.46
N SER A 499 35.16 16.08 -25.81
CA SER A 499 36.44 15.35 -25.72
C SER A 499 36.53 14.43 -24.50
N THR A 500 35.76 14.71 -23.43
CA THR A 500 35.84 13.97 -22.17
C THR A 500 34.68 13.01 -21.97
N LYS A 501 33.44 13.45 -22.23
CA LYS A 501 32.24 12.67 -21.90
C LYS A 501 31.95 11.61 -22.96
N HIS A 502 31.81 10.37 -22.52
CA HIS A 502 31.66 9.22 -23.41
C HIS A 502 30.67 8.17 -22.89
N LYS A 503 30.13 8.32 -21.67
CA LYS A 503 29.07 7.48 -21.12
C LYS A 503 27.76 8.23 -20.99
N MET A 504 26.64 7.56 -21.23
CA MET A 504 25.32 8.20 -21.31
C MET A 504 24.88 8.79 -19.97
N ALA A 505 24.60 7.97 -18.95
CA ALA A 505 24.16 8.48 -17.65
C ALA A 505 24.70 7.71 -16.45
N ALA A 506 24.81 8.41 -15.32
CA ALA A 506 25.09 7.83 -14.02
C ALA A 506 23.97 8.14 -13.02
N GLN A 507 23.80 7.26 -12.02
CA GLN A 507 22.99 7.55 -10.84
C GLN A 507 23.62 6.94 -9.59
N PHE A 508 23.63 7.68 -8.48
CA PHE A 508 24.16 7.17 -7.20
C PHE A 508 22.99 6.91 -6.26
N VAL A 509 22.67 5.63 -6.05
CA VAL A 509 21.43 5.20 -5.40
C VAL A 509 21.71 4.15 -4.34
N SER A 510 21.34 4.48 -3.10
CA SER A 510 21.45 3.57 -1.94
C SER A 510 20.10 3.06 -1.42
N HIS A 511 18.98 3.60 -1.95
CA HIS A 511 17.63 3.20 -1.57
C HIS A 511 16.91 2.57 -2.77
N CYS A 512 16.66 1.26 -2.71
CA CYS A 512 16.14 0.50 -3.83
C CYS A 512 14.64 0.24 -3.68
N GLY A 513 13.92 0.10 -4.80
CA GLY A 513 12.49 -0.14 -4.77
C GLY A 513 11.71 1.09 -4.28
N ALA A 514 12.14 2.28 -4.70
CA ALA A 514 11.53 3.52 -4.27
C ALA A 514 10.06 3.63 -4.73
N LEU A 515 9.23 4.31 -3.95
CA LEU A 515 7.79 4.42 -4.22
C LEU A 515 7.48 5.22 -5.50
N SER A 516 8.39 6.09 -5.93
CA SER A 516 8.33 6.76 -7.23
C SER A 516 8.39 5.79 -8.42
N GLY A 517 8.84 4.55 -8.21
CA GLY A 517 9.05 3.57 -9.28
C GLY A 517 10.28 3.85 -10.14
N ARG A 518 11.18 4.74 -9.71
CA ARG A 518 12.39 5.13 -10.47
C ARG A 518 13.25 3.95 -10.92
N ASP A 519 13.31 2.88 -10.13
CA ASP A 519 14.08 1.67 -10.47
C ASP A 519 13.55 1.00 -11.75
N ARG A 520 12.23 1.03 -11.95
CA ARG A 520 11.58 0.49 -13.16
C ARG A 520 11.80 1.39 -14.35
N LEU A 521 11.74 2.71 -14.15
CA LEU A 521 12.03 3.70 -15.17
C LEU A 521 13.46 3.55 -15.71
N VAL A 522 14.46 3.42 -14.83
CA VAL A 522 15.86 3.18 -15.21
C VAL A 522 16.00 1.88 -16.00
N LYS A 523 15.38 0.79 -15.54
CA LYS A 523 15.37 -0.49 -16.28
C LYS A 523 14.72 -0.37 -17.66
N LYS A 524 13.67 0.44 -17.79
CA LYS A 524 13.01 0.70 -19.07
C LYS A 524 13.91 1.50 -20.00
N MET A 525 14.59 2.53 -19.50
CA MET A 525 15.60 3.29 -20.26
C MET A 525 16.72 2.36 -20.77
N GLN A 526 17.25 1.50 -19.90
CA GLN A 526 18.25 0.49 -20.28
C GLN A 526 17.74 -0.49 -21.34
N SER A 527 16.47 -0.92 -21.25
CA SER A 527 15.84 -1.80 -22.23
C SER A 527 15.61 -1.12 -23.59
N SER A 528 15.49 0.21 -23.62
CA SER A 528 15.46 1.04 -24.84
C SER A 528 16.88 1.33 -25.40
N GLY A 529 17.91 0.66 -24.86
CA GLY A 529 19.30 0.79 -25.29
C GLY A 529 19.99 2.06 -24.78
N PHE A 530 19.51 2.66 -23.70
CA PHE A 530 20.16 3.81 -23.05
C PHE A 530 21.03 3.34 -21.89
N GLU A 531 22.35 3.53 -21.98
CA GLU A 531 23.29 3.08 -20.95
C GLU A 531 23.11 3.90 -19.66
N VAL A 532 22.94 3.21 -18.54
CA VAL A 532 22.88 3.85 -17.22
C VAL A 532 23.75 3.07 -16.26
N ASP A 533 24.80 3.73 -15.76
CA ASP A 533 25.66 3.20 -14.72
C ASP A 533 25.07 3.52 -13.33
N VAL A 534 24.76 2.45 -12.59
CA VAL A 534 24.11 2.54 -11.28
C VAL A 534 25.14 2.26 -10.19
N TYR A 535 25.49 3.30 -9.44
CA TYR A 535 26.42 3.24 -8.31
C TYR A 535 25.67 3.13 -6.99
N GLY A 536 26.19 2.32 -6.05
CA GLY A 536 25.62 2.13 -4.72
C GLY A 536 24.92 0.78 -4.59
N THR A 537 24.16 0.60 -3.50
CA THR A 537 23.58 -0.70 -3.13
C THR A 537 22.52 -1.21 -4.12
N CYS A 538 22.01 -0.35 -4.99
CA CYS A 538 20.99 -0.70 -5.98
C CYS A 538 21.55 -1.07 -7.36
N GLY A 539 22.88 -1.06 -7.53
CA GLY A 539 23.54 -1.37 -8.77
C GLY A 539 24.83 -2.17 -8.58
N PRO A 540 25.46 -2.59 -9.69
CA PRO A 540 26.67 -3.39 -9.64
C PRO A 540 27.93 -2.56 -9.35
N LEU A 541 27.86 -1.23 -9.49
CA LEU A 541 29.01 -0.33 -9.33
C LEU A 541 29.04 0.26 -7.93
N THR A 542 30.24 0.57 -7.44
CA THR A 542 30.44 1.15 -6.11
C THR A 542 31.19 2.47 -6.21
N CYS A 543 30.68 3.47 -5.51
CA CYS A 543 31.32 4.75 -5.32
C CYS A 543 31.11 5.16 -3.84
N PRO A 544 32.16 5.12 -2.99
CA PRO A 544 32.04 5.55 -1.60
C PRO A 544 31.78 7.06 -1.50
N ARG A 545 30.95 7.49 -0.56
CA ARG A 545 30.64 8.91 -0.33
C ARG A 545 31.91 9.71 0.01
N GLY A 546 32.01 10.92 -0.53
CA GLY A 546 33.12 11.85 -0.27
C GLY A 546 34.44 11.49 -0.94
N LYS A 547 34.41 10.62 -1.96
CA LYS A 547 35.58 10.29 -2.78
C LYS A 547 35.68 11.26 -3.97
N PRO A 548 36.78 12.03 -4.10
CA PRO A 548 36.93 12.99 -5.19
C PRO A 548 36.76 12.39 -6.58
N GLU A 549 37.22 11.15 -6.77
CA GLU A 549 37.16 10.46 -8.06
C GLU A 549 35.70 10.25 -8.54
N CYS A 550 34.77 10.10 -7.60
CA CYS A 550 33.35 9.96 -7.89
C CYS A 550 32.66 11.27 -8.27
N GLU A 551 33.18 12.39 -7.78
CA GLU A 551 32.68 13.72 -8.11
C GLU A 551 33.25 14.14 -9.47
N GLU A 552 34.55 13.94 -9.68
CA GLU A 552 35.27 14.25 -10.91
C GLU A 552 34.71 13.52 -12.13
N MET A 553 34.25 12.27 -11.97
CA MET A 553 33.65 11.53 -13.09
C MET A 553 32.32 12.13 -13.58
N LEU A 554 31.58 12.86 -12.73
CA LEU A 554 30.36 13.55 -13.17
C LEU A 554 30.71 14.73 -14.08
N ASP A 555 31.82 15.43 -13.79
CA ASP A 555 32.34 16.48 -14.66
C ASP A 555 32.88 15.94 -15.98
N THR A 556 33.51 14.76 -15.98
CA THR A 556 34.35 14.31 -17.12
C THR A 556 33.82 13.13 -17.92
N VAL A 557 33.08 12.18 -17.33
CA VAL A 557 32.76 10.89 -17.99
C VAL A 557 31.33 10.85 -18.53
N TYR A 558 30.36 11.36 -17.76
CA TYR A 558 28.93 11.19 -18.06
C TYR A 558 28.30 12.44 -18.67
N TRP A 559 27.40 12.22 -19.63
CA TRP A 559 26.53 13.27 -20.16
C TRP A 559 25.41 13.65 -19.19
N PHE A 560 24.79 12.68 -18.54
CA PHE A 560 23.63 12.92 -17.67
C PHE A 560 23.78 12.34 -16.27
N TYR A 561 23.20 13.02 -15.29
CA TYR A 561 23.03 12.47 -13.95
C TYR A 561 21.55 12.30 -13.64
N LEU A 562 21.11 11.07 -13.34
CA LEU A 562 19.70 10.82 -13.03
C LEU A 562 19.43 11.19 -11.56
N SER A 563 18.84 12.37 -11.38
CA SER A 563 18.45 12.94 -10.08
C SER A 563 17.04 12.49 -9.69
N PHE A 564 16.82 11.19 -9.66
CA PHE A 564 15.49 10.63 -9.49
C PHE A 564 15.10 10.54 -8.01
N GLU A 565 13.95 11.10 -7.65
CA GLU A 565 13.48 11.16 -6.27
C GLU A 565 12.89 9.85 -5.78
N ASN A 566 12.89 9.68 -4.45
CA ASN A 566 12.34 8.48 -3.82
C ASN A 566 10.80 8.42 -3.95
N SER A 567 10.15 9.58 -4.07
CA SER A 567 8.71 9.76 -4.10
C SER A 567 8.32 10.87 -5.07
N LEU A 568 7.15 10.78 -5.71
CA LEU A 568 6.61 11.85 -6.54
C LEU A 568 5.71 12.76 -5.69
N CYS A 569 6.32 13.63 -4.90
CA CYS A 569 5.59 14.54 -4.00
C CYS A 569 5.78 16.00 -4.41
N VAL A 570 4.74 16.81 -4.16
CA VAL A 570 4.77 18.27 -4.34
C VAL A 570 5.97 18.83 -3.58
N ASP A 571 6.73 19.70 -4.21
CA ASP A 571 7.89 20.42 -3.67
C ASP A 571 9.06 19.55 -3.16
N TYR A 572 9.01 18.21 -3.30
CA TYR A 572 10.06 17.32 -2.80
C TYR A 572 11.26 17.27 -3.74
N VAL A 573 12.29 18.04 -3.38
CA VAL A 573 13.58 18.13 -4.07
C VAL A 573 14.71 17.93 -3.05
N THR A 574 15.58 16.95 -3.29
CA THR A 574 16.62 16.53 -2.34
C THR A 574 18.03 16.87 -2.81
N GLU A 575 19.03 16.46 -2.03
CA GLU A 575 20.45 16.58 -2.38
C GLU A 575 20.80 15.99 -3.76
N LYS A 576 20.00 15.07 -4.31
CA LYS A 576 20.27 14.41 -5.60
C LYS A 576 20.37 15.42 -6.74
N LEU A 577 19.41 16.35 -6.83
CA LEU A 577 19.44 17.41 -7.83
C LEU A 577 20.63 18.35 -7.59
N TYR A 578 20.77 18.83 -6.37
CA TYR A 578 21.80 19.81 -6.01
C TYR A 578 23.22 19.26 -6.16
N ASN A 579 23.45 17.98 -5.93
CA ASN A 579 24.74 17.33 -6.15
C ASN A 579 25.09 17.36 -7.64
N ALA A 580 24.15 17.08 -8.54
CA ALA A 580 24.38 17.16 -9.98
C ALA A 580 24.74 18.59 -10.43
N LEU A 581 24.02 19.59 -9.93
CA LEU A 581 24.18 20.98 -10.35
C LEU A 581 25.53 21.61 -9.96
N LYS A 582 26.21 21.06 -8.95
CA LYS A 582 27.58 21.44 -8.58
C LYS A 582 28.60 21.07 -9.66
N HIS A 583 28.27 20.14 -10.56
CA HIS A 583 29.14 19.64 -11.62
C HIS A 583 28.70 20.13 -13.01
N ASN A 584 29.55 19.93 -14.01
CA ASN A 584 29.29 20.19 -15.43
C ASN A 584 28.57 19.00 -16.08
N ILE A 585 27.44 18.63 -15.48
CA ILE A 585 26.57 17.54 -15.91
C ILE A 585 25.12 18.02 -15.92
N VAL A 586 24.33 17.59 -16.90
CA VAL A 586 22.91 17.96 -16.96
C VAL A 586 22.10 16.99 -16.09
N PRO A 587 21.38 17.48 -15.06
CA PRO A 587 20.51 16.63 -14.27
C PRO A 587 19.25 16.27 -15.06
N VAL A 588 18.95 14.97 -15.10
CA VAL A 588 17.67 14.45 -15.55
C VAL A 588 16.86 14.14 -14.29
N VAL A 589 15.79 14.90 -14.07
CA VAL A 589 15.03 14.90 -12.82
C VAL A 589 13.75 14.09 -12.96
N TYR A 590 13.36 13.39 -11.89
CA TYR A 590 12.10 12.65 -11.84
C TYR A 590 11.56 12.71 -10.42
N GLY A 591 10.55 13.55 -10.24
CA GLY A 591 9.94 13.86 -8.95
C GLY A 591 8.54 14.45 -9.13
N GLY A 592 7.86 14.77 -8.02
CA GLY A 592 6.54 15.39 -8.05
C GLY A 592 6.56 16.92 -7.94
N ALA A 593 7.75 17.51 -7.89
CA ALA A 593 7.93 18.94 -7.74
C ALA A 593 7.73 19.68 -9.07
N ASP A 594 7.29 20.93 -8.98
CA ASP A 594 7.42 21.89 -10.07
C ASP A 594 8.84 22.46 -10.01
N TYR A 595 9.76 21.87 -10.77
CA TYR A 595 11.19 22.19 -10.70
C TYR A 595 11.51 23.65 -11.06
N ASN A 596 10.63 24.36 -11.75
CA ASN A 596 10.80 25.80 -12.03
C ASN A 596 10.77 26.63 -10.74
N ARG A 597 10.18 26.12 -9.66
CA ARG A 597 10.19 26.73 -8.32
C ARG A 597 11.52 26.60 -7.60
N PHE A 598 12.40 25.71 -8.08
CA PHE A 598 13.64 25.33 -7.41
C PHE A 598 14.85 25.71 -8.25
N MET A 599 14.78 25.61 -9.57
CA MET A 599 15.90 25.86 -10.48
C MET A 599 15.49 26.65 -11.72
N PRO A 600 16.41 27.42 -12.33
CA PRO A 600 16.16 28.13 -13.57
C PRO A 600 15.70 27.17 -14.69
N PRO A 601 14.65 27.52 -15.46
CA PRO A 601 14.25 26.75 -16.63
C PRO A 601 15.41 26.48 -17.58
N GLY A 602 15.46 25.27 -18.12
CA GLY A 602 16.57 24.84 -18.97
C GLY A 602 17.88 24.63 -18.20
N SER A 603 17.86 24.43 -16.88
CA SER A 603 19.02 23.90 -16.13
C SER A 603 18.92 22.41 -15.82
N TYR A 604 17.81 21.76 -16.19
CA TYR A 604 17.48 20.37 -15.93
C TYR A 604 16.56 19.82 -17.03
N ILE A 605 16.45 18.50 -17.12
CA ILE A 605 15.50 17.80 -18.00
C ILE A 605 14.50 17.06 -17.11
N ASP A 606 13.23 17.48 -17.11
CA ASP A 606 12.19 16.77 -16.36
C ASP A 606 11.64 15.60 -17.15
N VAL A 607 11.75 14.41 -16.59
CA VAL A 607 11.23 13.18 -17.19
C VAL A 607 9.71 13.23 -17.33
N GLN A 608 9.00 13.98 -16.49
CA GLN A 608 7.55 14.11 -16.55
C GLN A 608 7.03 14.97 -17.72
N ASP A 609 7.91 15.62 -18.49
CA ASP A 609 7.54 16.36 -19.70
C ASP A 609 7.40 15.47 -20.95
N TYR A 610 7.78 14.18 -20.85
CA TYR A 610 7.73 13.21 -21.95
C TYR A 610 6.58 12.23 -21.78
N GLY A 611 5.94 11.84 -22.89
CA GLY A 611 4.84 10.87 -22.87
C GLY A 611 5.35 9.44 -22.68
N THR A 612 6.50 9.11 -23.27
CA THR A 612 7.09 7.76 -23.20
C THR A 612 8.59 7.78 -22.92
N VAL A 613 9.12 6.64 -22.43
CA VAL A 613 10.57 6.49 -22.21
C VAL A 613 11.38 6.61 -23.48
N ASN A 614 10.84 6.19 -24.63
CA ASN A 614 11.56 6.30 -25.90
C ASN A 614 11.72 7.76 -26.31
N GLU A 615 10.69 8.60 -26.15
CA GLU A 615 10.78 10.03 -26.43
C GLU A 615 11.85 10.71 -25.57
N LEU A 616 11.90 10.39 -24.27
CA LEU A 616 12.97 10.87 -23.38
C LEU A 616 14.35 10.41 -23.86
N VAL A 617 14.52 9.12 -24.11
CA VAL A 617 15.81 8.55 -24.54
C VAL A 617 16.27 9.12 -25.88
N ASP A 618 15.37 9.35 -26.81
CA ASP A 618 15.68 9.95 -28.11
C ASP A 618 16.12 11.41 -27.96
N TYR A 619 15.48 12.17 -27.06
CA TYR A 619 15.92 13.53 -26.74
C TYR A 619 17.30 13.56 -26.07
N LEU A 620 17.55 12.65 -25.13
CA LEU A 620 18.87 12.56 -24.48
C LEU A 620 19.97 12.19 -25.48
N ARG A 621 19.70 11.29 -26.44
CA ARG A 621 20.63 10.99 -27.55
C ARG A 621 20.86 12.18 -28.46
N TYR A 622 19.80 12.91 -28.81
CA TYR A 622 19.91 14.14 -29.58
C TYR A 622 20.89 15.14 -28.95
N LEU A 623 20.85 15.32 -27.62
CA LEU A 623 21.78 16.22 -26.93
C LEU A 623 23.23 15.72 -26.97
N VAL A 624 23.47 14.41 -26.89
CA VAL A 624 24.82 13.83 -27.05
C VAL A 624 25.35 14.06 -28.46
N ASP A 625 24.51 13.89 -29.48
CA ASP A 625 24.86 14.13 -30.88
C ASP A 625 24.99 15.64 -31.21
N ASN A 626 24.48 16.52 -30.35
CA ASN A 626 24.48 17.97 -30.53
C ASN A 626 25.06 18.68 -29.28
N PRO A 627 26.38 18.62 -29.03
CA PRO A 627 26.99 19.18 -27.82
C PRO A 627 26.76 20.69 -27.61
N THR A 628 26.50 21.44 -28.67
CA THR A 628 26.12 22.86 -28.57
C THR A 628 24.77 23.05 -27.86
N GLU A 629 23.80 22.17 -28.14
CA GLU A 629 22.49 22.17 -27.49
C GLU A 629 22.59 21.67 -26.05
N TYR A 630 23.41 20.65 -25.79
CA TYR A 630 23.70 20.19 -24.44
C TYR A 630 24.29 21.31 -23.57
N VAL A 631 25.23 22.10 -24.11
CA VAL A 631 25.88 23.19 -23.37
C VAL A 631 24.92 24.32 -22.97
N ARG A 632 23.79 24.50 -23.67
CA ARG A 632 22.76 25.49 -23.28
C ARG A 632 22.25 25.29 -21.86
N TYR A 633 22.24 24.05 -21.36
CA TYR A 633 21.78 23.74 -20.00
C TYR A 633 22.64 24.33 -18.87
N PHE A 634 23.80 24.91 -19.19
CA PHE A 634 24.70 25.54 -18.21
C PHE A 634 24.61 27.06 -18.17
N TRP A 635 23.70 27.68 -18.92
CA TRP A 635 23.54 29.13 -19.01
C TRP A 635 23.43 29.83 -17.65
N TRP A 636 22.71 29.19 -16.73
CA TRP A 636 22.39 29.72 -15.41
C TRP A 636 23.62 29.93 -14.53
N LYS A 637 24.71 29.18 -14.76
CA LYS A 637 25.96 29.29 -13.98
C LYS A 637 26.66 30.64 -14.12
N GLN A 638 26.31 31.45 -15.12
CA GLN A 638 26.81 32.82 -15.26
C GLN A 638 26.10 33.82 -14.33
N TYR A 639 24.91 33.47 -13.84
CA TYR A 639 24.03 34.39 -13.14
C TYR A 639 23.70 33.96 -11.72
N TYR A 640 23.79 32.65 -11.42
CA TYR A 640 23.41 32.12 -10.12
C TYR A 640 24.46 31.18 -9.55
N THR A 641 24.48 31.11 -8.22
CA THR A 641 25.24 30.13 -7.44
C THR A 641 24.32 29.35 -6.51
N LEU A 642 24.80 28.22 -6.01
CA LEU A 642 24.11 27.43 -5.00
C LEU A 642 24.75 27.70 -3.64
N GLU A 643 23.95 28.17 -2.68
CA GLU A 643 24.40 28.47 -1.33
C GLU A 643 23.70 27.59 -0.30
N HIS A 644 24.35 27.35 0.82
CA HIS A 644 23.76 26.59 1.92
C HIS A 644 22.73 27.43 2.67
N THR A 645 21.47 26.99 2.65
CA THR A 645 20.43 27.55 3.49
C THR A 645 20.71 27.29 4.96
N ASN A 646 20.33 28.24 5.81
CA ASN A 646 20.28 28.02 7.24
C ASN A 646 18.87 28.24 7.76
N SER A 647 18.01 27.22 7.61
CA SER A 647 16.62 27.27 8.06
C SER A 647 16.46 27.54 9.56
N TYR A 648 17.52 27.39 10.35
CA TYR A 648 17.52 27.81 11.76
C TYR A 648 17.58 29.34 11.91
N CYS A 649 18.19 30.07 10.97
CA CYS A 649 18.09 31.54 10.92
C CYS A 649 16.63 31.95 10.73
N ASP A 650 15.90 31.29 9.82
CA ASP A 650 14.49 31.60 9.54
C ASP A 650 13.59 31.29 10.73
N LEU A 651 13.82 30.15 11.39
CA LEU A 651 13.13 29.82 12.64
C LEU A 651 13.39 30.87 13.73
N CYS A 652 14.65 31.28 13.91
CA CYS A 652 15.01 32.31 14.87
C CYS A 652 14.34 33.64 14.54
N MET A 653 14.43 34.08 13.28
CA MET A 653 13.80 35.31 12.80
C MET A 653 12.29 35.28 13.01
N LYS A 654 11.62 34.17 12.65
CA LYS A 654 10.17 34.00 12.85
C LYS A 654 9.77 34.04 14.33
N LEU A 655 10.56 33.47 15.24
CA LEU A 655 10.27 33.56 16.68
C LEU A 655 10.24 35.00 17.20
N HIS A 656 11.08 35.86 16.64
CA HIS A 656 11.16 37.27 16.98
C HIS A 656 10.11 38.13 16.28
N SER A 657 9.68 37.77 15.06
CA SER A 657 8.69 38.53 14.29
C SER A 657 7.23 38.06 14.48
N ALA A 658 7.00 36.81 14.90
CA ALA A 658 5.66 36.26 15.06
C ALA A 658 4.87 36.98 16.17
N ASP A 659 3.66 37.42 15.83
CA ASP A 659 2.72 38.02 16.76
C ASP A 659 2.13 36.99 17.74
N ALA A 660 1.37 37.44 18.74
CA ALA A 660 0.82 36.51 19.73
C ALA A 660 -0.26 35.60 19.13
N ARG A 661 -0.93 36.01 18.05
CA ARG A 661 -1.96 35.21 17.37
C ARG A 661 -1.34 34.01 16.66
N GLU A 662 -0.23 34.22 15.95
CA GLU A 662 0.55 33.15 15.32
C GLU A 662 1.14 32.17 16.35
N LYS A 663 1.41 32.61 17.57
CA LYS A 663 1.94 31.75 18.65
C LYS A 663 0.89 30.85 19.29
N VAL A 664 -0.39 31.23 19.23
CA VAL A 664 -1.51 30.43 19.76
C VAL A 664 -2.25 29.65 18.68
N GLN A 665 -1.96 29.88 17.39
CA GLN A 665 -2.52 29.09 16.29
C GLN A 665 -1.96 27.67 16.29
N TYR A 666 -2.76 26.69 15.89
CA TYR A 666 -2.32 25.30 15.77
C TYR A 666 -2.93 24.67 14.53
N TYR A 667 -2.23 23.68 13.98
CA TYR A 667 -2.75 22.87 12.89
C TYR A 667 -3.89 22.00 13.41
N ARG A 668 -5.12 22.28 12.99
CA ARG A 668 -6.30 21.46 13.38
C ARG A 668 -6.21 20.02 12.88
N ASN A 669 -5.56 19.84 11.73
CA ASN A 669 -5.34 18.54 11.11
C ASN A 669 -4.07 18.57 10.26
N ILE A 670 -2.91 18.47 10.92
CA ILE A 670 -1.60 18.45 10.26
C ILE A 670 -1.44 17.23 9.32
N LYS A 671 -2.11 16.11 9.61
CA LYS A 671 -2.12 14.92 8.76
C LYS A 671 -2.67 15.22 7.37
N ASN A 672 -3.84 15.86 7.28
CA ASN A 672 -4.43 16.17 5.98
C ASN A 672 -3.53 17.10 5.17
N TRP A 673 -2.98 18.15 5.80
CA TRP A 673 -2.03 19.04 5.14
C TRP A 673 -0.82 18.25 4.60
N TRP A 674 -0.25 17.33 5.39
CA TRP A 674 0.98 16.63 5.01
C TRP A 674 0.79 15.48 3.99
N TYR A 675 -0.29 14.70 4.09
CA TYR A 675 -0.45 13.47 3.31
C TYR A 675 -1.47 13.59 2.16
N ASP A 676 -2.53 14.39 2.31
CA ASP A 676 -3.62 14.40 1.32
C ASP A 676 -3.17 15.20 0.09
N ASP A 677 -3.30 14.60 -1.09
CA ASP A 677 -2.88 15.14 -2.40
C ASP A 677 -1.41 15.62 -2.49
N ALA A 678 -0.58 15.29 -1.50
CA ALA A 678 0.82 15.71 -1.43
C ALA A 678 1.75 14.85 -2.30
N CYS A 679 1.37 13.60 -2.59
CA CYS A 679 2.16 12.67 -3.41
C CYS A 679 1.28 11.87 -4.39
N THR A 680 1.81 11.57 -5.57
CA THR A 680 1.18 10.71 -6.57
C THR A 680 1.94 9.40 -6.74
N ALA A 681 1.22 8.29 -6.94
CA ALA A 681 1.81 7.00 -7.34
C ALA A 681 1.85 6.81 -8.87
N LYS A 682 1.22 7.72 -9.63
CA LYS A 682 1.10 7.66 -11.08
C LYS A 682 1.98 8.76 -11.71
N PRO A 683 3.11 8.40 -12.33
CA PRO A 683 3.87 9.35 -13.13
C PRO A 683 3.12 9.74 -14.41
N LYS A 684 3.45 10.91 -14.97
CA LYS A 684 2.95 11.34 -16.29
C LYS A 684 3.54 10.50 -17.42
N ILE A 685 4.85 10.21 -17.35
CA ILE A 685 5.54 9.36 -18.31
C ILE A 685 5.08 7.90 -18.22
N GLN A 686 4.91 7.25 -19.36
CA GLN A 686 4.55 5.82 -19.42
C GLN A 686 5.78 4.92 -19.60
N PHE A 687 5.93 3.92 -18.72
CA PHE A 687 7.03 2.95 -18.75
C PHE A 687 6.65 1.53 -18.35
#